data_AF-A0A932S9C6-F1
#
_entry.id   AF-A0A932S9C6-F1
#
_cell.length_a   1.000
_cell.length_b   1.000
_cell.length_c   1.000
_cell.angle_alpha   90.00
_cell.angle_beta   90.00
_cell.angle_gamma   90.00
#
_symmetry.space_group_name_H-M   'P 1'
#
loop_
_entity.id
_entity.type
_entity.pdbx_description
1 polymer ?
#
loop_
_entity_poly.entity_id
_entity_poly.type
_entity_poly.pdbx_seq_one_letter_code
_entity_poly.pdbx_strand_id
1 'polypeptide(L)'
;MPTYYTFIKERLDLFDGILQKGFDITTGRLWMMEPAHIRFHLGESIKDLKIPYAFGGEAEDIVEKSILALAALLKRRLEPGAEQNVTASLLDIKATLIEKTYRIDFFLPGSVEKDIACGILTAASVIDSGILKAWLAPDGYGRAYYSLVKGILEKAVLEETRLEGVERTSLLAIMAIVNLCRKKKEEIIGNTKIKGLSYDRLDQAAGLVMYFVFKAAVKNVAAELAQIMNAHGGAAAQDIFETWFTPRSFLTIQGNIISSDLNPYGLQENIASLLRTSYDSAAAKAGDAAGIAALMEEEIRKHSDVEALFHFSRINHLRRLIGDYLLDYDTPQIEVNVRLAEMYVDNRFIQPLFDDSKAAAKLNQGLDGVKEQFQKDAARIEKIDALQDFIASIKRGSLGGWLGIGKKKDAVITEIIGAYIAYRFDEYVEKFVSSMREVMVDRRAEFAPDTLKMEYERGRVYRFSTDEKPVLKEMDIEAEGHLFIDMKDFTKKTLKAKEIAMADFMESNFYKPILSAAGRYGSSAAGLRDNKNSIRLNNLLGDAIIFSGGITNLIALTGDIRRVMKRYKEQLEKRIPHIVEEELLSNIHKNFEAMKEEIGRERAKMEKAIAAGEKGLEASLVELREKEYRLEKTYKEELEAAIGQEMEAGLFITYGSEAEVILMKDNFWGEVKVAIGEKINEAARGTSRSSIVWAKMERLLEEERMKRRNPSLKYPLDIYIGKTYGFVLPPSLDDRLEKMVLHKEAAEAKSLAQLLAQECFNDFGRIISGEPFSSLRILSAASDIYNKGQALSEEALQAYMKEGKGRGFFFKREVQVSELHKEIQDAFFFPLKLLELWFAVFATEGIKYIEVFCKAGEIIFRGFESASPTVVYEIVNKDSEFFKLLVHNHFDTWYEEAQNK
;
A
#
# COMPACT_ATOMS: atom_id res chain seq x y z
N MET A 1 -40.01 -17.15 19.27
CA MET A 1 -40.03 -15.72 18.88
C MET A 1 -38.76 -15.09 19.42
N PRO A 2 -38.02 -14.28 18.64
CA PRO A 2 -36.92 -13.50 19.18
C PRO A 2 -37.50 -12.56 20.25
N THR A 3 -36.89 -12.55 21.42
CA THR A 3 -37.31 -11.69 22.54
C THR A 3 -36.30 -10.55 22.67
N TYR A 4 -36.62 -9.54 23.47
CA TYR A 4 -35.73 -8.44 23.87
C TYR A 4 -34.30 -8.91 24.27
N TYR A 5 -34.17 -10.14 24.78
CA TYR A 5 -32.90 -10.73 25.21
C TYR A 5 -32.12 -11.49 24.14
N THR A 6 -32.70 -11.73 22.96
CA THR A 6 -32.02 -12.49 21.91
C THR A 6 -30.72 -11.82 21.49
N PHE A 7 -30.70 -10.50 21.35
CA PHE A 7 -29.48 -9.76 21.04
C PHE A 7 -28.42 -9.89 22.14
N ILE A 8 -28.80 -9.65 23.40
CA ILE A 8 -27.88 -9.73 24.55
C ILE A 8 -27.28 -11.14 24.64
N LYS A 9 -28.12 -12.17 24.53
CA LYS A 9 -27.68 -13.57 24.56
C LYS A 9 -26.70 -13.87 23.42
N GLU A 10 -27.04 -13.50 22.19
CA GLU A 10 -26.14 -13.69 21.05
C GLU A 10 -24.78 -12.99 21.28
N ARG A 11 -24.76 -11.79 21.87
CA ARG A 11 -23.49 -11.10 22.19
C ARG A 11 -22.70 -11.78 23.31
N LEU A 12 -23.34 -12.31 24.34
CA LEU A 12 -22.69 -13.07 25.40
C LEU A 12 -22.12 -14.39 24.87
N ASP A 13 -22.89 -15.10 24.04
CA ASP A 13 -22.45 -16.35 23.38
C ASP A 13 -21.23 -16.08 22.48
N LEU A 14 -21.21 -14.95 21.76
CA LEU A 14 -20.04 -14.52 20.98
C LEU A 14 -18.83 -14.20 21.87
N PHE A 15 -19.02 -13.48 22.96
CA PHE A 15 -17.95 -13.15 23.91
C PHE A 15 -17.31 -14.42 24.49
N ASP A 16 -18.11 -15.37 24.97
CA ASP A 16 -17.62 -16.64 25.50
C ASP A 16 -16.95 -17.49 24.41
N GLY A 17 -17.50 -17.50 23.20
CA GLY A 17 -16.91 -18.21 22.05
C GLY A 17 -15.53 -17.70 21.65
N ILE A 18 -15.28 -16.38 21.75
CA ILE A 18 -13.96 -15.78 21.50
C ILE A 18 -12.96 -16.22 22.56
N LEU A 19 -13.35 -16.18 23.83
CA LEU A 19 -12.50 -16.56 24.95
C LEU A 19 -12.16 -18.05 24.93
N GLN A 20 -13.13 -18.91 24.61
CA GLN A 20 -12.90 -20.34 24.42
C GLN A 20 -11.92 -20.67 23.29
N LYS A 21 -11.88 -19.83 22.23
CA LYS A 21 -10.91 -19.94 21.13
C LYS A 21 -9.52 -19.39 21.50
N GLY A 22 -9.32 -18.92 22.74
CA GLY A 22 -8.03 -18.45 23.25
C GLY A 22 -7.63 -17.05 22.80
N PHE A 23 -8.58 -16.27 22.28
CA PHE A 23 -8.30 -14.89 21.87
C PHE A 23 -8.30 -13.94 23.06
N ASP A 24 -7.24 -13.14 23.17
CA ASP A 24 -7.16 -12.08 24.15
C ASP A 24 -7.83 -10.79 23.63
N ILE A 25 -9.01 -10.50 24.19
CA ILE A 25 -9.83 -9.32 23.90
C ILE A 25 -9.07 -8.01 24.18
N THR A 26 -8.12 -8.00 25.12
CA THR A 26 -7.36 -6.80 25.49
C THR A 26 -6.33 -6.40 24.44
N THR A 27 -5.79 -7.37 23.70
CA THR A 27 -4.85 -7.11 22.60
C THR A 27 -5.56 -6.65 21.32
N GLY A 28 -6.82 -7.03 21.17
CA GLY A 28 -7.62 -6.76 19.99
C GLY A 28 -7.14 -7.41 18.70
N ARG A 29 -6.17 -8.35 18.76
CA ARG A 29 -5.56 -9.00 17.58
C ARG A 29 -6.58 -9.64 16.62
N LEU A 30 -7.73 -10.07 17.15
CA LEU A 30 -8.84 -10.60 16.36
C LEU A 30 -9.41 -9.57 15.38
N TRP A 31 -9.43 -8.29 15.74
CA TRP A 31 -10.03 -7.20 14.99
C TRP A 31 -9.02 -6.36 14.20
N MET A 32 -7.72 -6.61 14.39
CA MET A 32 -6.63 -5.88 13.73
C MET A 32 -6.19 -6.57 12.43
N MET A 33 -5.75 -5.76 11.47
CA MET A 33 -5.16 -6.22 10.22
C MET A 33 -3.64 -6.00 10.26
N GLU A 34 -2.90 -7.05 9.92
CA GLU A 34 -1.44 -6.99 9.81
C GLU A 34 -1.06 -6.62 8.37
N PRO A 35 -0.23 -5.58 8.13
CA PRO A 35 0.15 -5.17 6.77
C PRO A 35 0.68 -6.32 5.92
N ALA A 36 1.49 -7.21 6.50
CA ALA A 36 2.06 -8.38 5.80
C ALA A 36 1.03 -9.37 5.26
N HIS A 37 -0.23 -9.32 5.72
CA HIS A 37 -1.32 -10.17 5.26
C HIS A 37 -2.25 -9.47 4.26
N ILE A 38 -2.00 -8.20 3.95
CA ILE A 38 -2.79 -7.41 3.01
C ILE A 38 -2.04 -7.35 1.68
N ARG A 39 -2.68 -7.79 0.60
CA ARG A 39 -2.07 -7.88 -0.74
C ARG A 39 -1.70 -6.53 -1.32
N PHE A 40 -2.49 -5.50 -1.05
CA PHE A 40 -2.19 -4.14 -1.45
C PHE A 40 -2.45 -3.16 -0.32
N HIS A 41 -1.42 -2.44 0.10
CA HIS A 41 -1.57 -1.36 1.06
C HIS A 41 -0.49 -0.32 0.82
N LEU A 42 -0.68 0.85 1.42
CA LEU A 42 0.34 1.88 1.54
C LEU A 42 0.80 1.93 3.00
N GLY A 43 2.08 2.25 3.20
CA GLY A 43 2.70 2.26 4.53
C GLY A 43 3.20 0.88 4.97
N GLU A 44 4.27 0.84 5.77
CA GLU A 44 4.93 -0.40 6.18
C GLU A 44 4.55 -0.85 7.59
N SER A 45 3.99 0.04 8.41
CA SER A 45 3.55 -0.24 9.78
C SER A 45 2.05 -0.01 9.96
N ILE A 46 1.47 -0.51 11.06
CA ILE A 46 0.06 -0.26 11.39
C ILE A 46 -0.25 1.24 11.52
N LYS A 47 0.73 2.07 11.90
CA LYS A 47 0.52 3.52 12.12
C LYS A 47 0.33 4.32 10.82
N ASP A 48 0.97 3.89 9.75
CA ASP A 48 0.92 4.51 8.43
C ASP A 48 0.14 3.68 7.41
N LEU A 49 -0.42 2.54 7.84
CA LEU A 49 -1.22 1.65 7.03
C LEU A 49 -2.41 2.39 6.42
N LYS A 50 -2.50 2.35 5.10
CA LYS A 50 -3.68 2.76 4.35
C LYS A 50 -4.06 1.67 3.37
N ILE A 51 -5.33 1.34 3.30
CA ILE A 51 -5.88 0.31 2.41
C ILE A 51 -6.85 1.00 1.44
N PRO A 52 -6.41 1.31 0.22
CA PRO A 52 -7.23 1.96 -0.79
C PRO A 52 -8.37 1.09 -1.27
N TYR A 53 -9.60 1.60 -1.21
CA TYR A 53 -10.77 0.91 -1.74
C TYR A 53 -11.68 1.85 -2.54
N ALA A 54 -12.53 1.25 -3.35
CA ALA A 54 -13.63 1.91 -4.03
C ALA A 54 -14.81 0.94 -4.18
N PHE A 55 -16.02 1.48 -4.25
CA PHE A 55 -17.19 0.69 -4.62
C PHE A 55 -17.41 0.74 -6.13
N GLY A 56 -17.76 -0.41 -6.71
CA GLY A 56 -18.14 -0.52 -8.12
C GLY A 56 -19.66 -0.64 -8.29
N GLY A 57 -20.15 -0.34 -9.51
CA GLY A 57 -21.56 -0.50 -9.86
C GLY A 57 -22.47 0.47 -9.12
N GLU A 58 -23.65 0.02 -8.72
CA GLU A 58 -24.70 0.82 -8.06
C GLU A 58 -24.64 0.78 -6.53
N ALA A 59 -23.56 0.25 -5.94
CA ALA A 59 -23.46 0.02 -4.50
C ALA A 59 -23.67 1.30 -3.67
N GLU A 60 -23.05 2.40 -4.07
CA GLU A 60 -23.21 3.70 -3.40
C GLU A 60 -24.65 4.22 -3.47
N ASP A 61 -25.23 4.14 -4.66
CA ASP A 61 -26.58 4.62 -4.94
C ASP A 61 -27.63 3.81 -4.16
N ILE A 62 -27.46 2.49 -4.03
CA ILE A 62 -28.34 1.64 -3.21
C ILE A 62 -28.26 2.03 -1.72
N VAL A 63 -27.06 2.27 -1.18
CA VAL A 63 -26.90 2.69 0.22
C VAL A 63 -27.53 4.05 0.44
N GLU A 64 -27.27 5.02 -0.45
CA GLU A 64 -27.83 6.37 -0.39
C GLU A 64 -29.37 6.33 -0.45
N LYS A 65 -29.94 5.63 -1.42
CA LYS A 65 -31.39 5.49 -1.58
C LYS A 65 -32.05 4.77 -0.41
N SER A 66 -31.39 3.78 0.20
CA SER A 66 -31.96 3.06 1.35
C SER A 66 -32.10 3.96 2.59
N ILE A 67 -31.12 4.82 2.86
CA ILE A 67 -31.15 5.80 3.95
C ILE A 67 -32.17 6.91 3.65
N LEU A 68 -32.16 7.47 2.43
CA LEU A 68 -33.13 8.49 2.02
C LEU A 68 -34.57 7.97 2.12
N ALA A 69 -34.82 6.73 1.67
CA ALA A 69 -36.14 6.12 1.74
C ALA A 69 -36.61 5.92 3.19
N LEU A 70 -35.72 5.52 4.09
CA LEU A 70 -36.02 5.39 5.52
C LEU A 70 -36.39 6.76 6.13
N ALA A 71 -35.59 7.79 5.87
CA ALA A 71 -35.85 9.15 6.34
C ALA A 71 -37.18 9.70 5.79
N ALA A 72 -37.49 9.43 4.52
CA ALA A 72 -38.74 9.82 3.90
C ALA A 72 -39.96 9.14 4.54
N LEU A 73 -39.88 7.83 4.82
CA LEU A 73 -40.94 7.08 5.49
C LEU A 73 -41.16 7.57 6.93
N LEU A 74 -40.08 7.85 7.67
CA LEU A 74 -40.13 8.45 9.01
C LEU A 74 -40.80 9.83 8.98
N LYS A 75 -40.42 10.69 8.02
CA LYS A 75 -41.01 12.02 7.86
C LYS A 75 -42.51 11.93 7.53
N ARG A 76 -42.91 11.07 6.59
CA ARG A 76 -44.32 10.79 6.27
C ARG A 76 -45.10 10.34 7.50
N ARG A 77 -44.46 9.58 8.40
CA ARG A 77 -45.11 9.09 9.62
C ARG A 77 -45.29 10.16 10.68
N LEU A 78 -44.30 11.03 10.90
CA LEU A 78 -44.33 12.04 11.96
C LEU A 78 -44.98 13.36 11.52
N GLU A 79 -45.06 13.62 10.21
CA GLU A 79 -45.65 14.82 9.62
C GLU A 79 -46.73 14.46 8.57
N PRO A 80 -47.85 13.81 8.97
CA PRO A 80 -48.94 13.49 8.04
C PRO A 80 -49.51 14.78 7.42
N GLY A 81 -49.39 14.91 6.09
CA GLY A 81 -49.82 16.09 5.33
C GLY A 81 -48.69 16.95 4.74
N ALA A 82 -47.42 16.69 5.05
CA ALA A 82 -46.27 17.39 4.48
C ALA A 82 -45.88 16.94 3.05
N GLU A 83 -46.84 16.46 2.25
CA GLU A 83 -46.61 15.69 1.02
C GLU A 83 -45.96 16.43 -0.16
N GLN A 84 -45.54 17.69 -0.03
CA GLN A 84 -45.06 18.46 -1.19
C GLN A 84 -43.70 19.16 -1.08
N ASN A 85 -42.92 19.01 0.00
CA ASN A 85 -41.64 19.71 0.07
C ASN A 85 -40.40 18.84 0.30
N VAL A 86 -39.66 18.72 -0.81
CA VAL A 86 -38.19 18.62 -0.95
C VAL A 86 -37.58 17.28 -0.52
N THR A 87 -37.56 16.31 -1.45
CA THR A 87 -36.65 15.13 -1.65
C THR A 87 -37.36 13.90 -2.23
N ALA A 88 -38.69 13.86 -2.19
CA ALA A 88 -39.49 12.76 -2.70
C ALA A 88 -39.53 12.64 -4.25
N SER A 89 -38.99 13.60 -5.02
CA SER A 89 -39.05 13.55 -6.49
C SER A 89 -38.04 12.57 -7.13
N LEU A 90 -37.13 11.99 -6.35
CA LEU A 90 -36.08 11.08 -6.84
C LEU A 90 -36.25 9.63 -6.33
N LEU A 91 -37.19 9.36 -5.43
CA LEU A 91 -37.42 8.03 -4.85
C LEU A 91 -38.78 7.48 -5.25
N ASP A 92 -38.77 6.33 -5.93
CA ASP A 92 -39.98 5.60 -6.34
C ASP A 92 -40.37 4.58 -5.25
N ILE A 93 -40.85 5.07 -4.09
CA ILE A 93 -41.35 4.20 -3.02
C ILE A 93 -42.80 3.80 -3.36
N LYS A 94 -42.96 2.63 -3.97
CA LYS A 94 -44.27 2.11 -4.41
C LYS A 94 -45.11 1.52 -3.28
N ALA A 95 -44.46 0.98 -2.24
CA ALA A 95 -45.16 0.36 -1.12
C ALA A 95 -45.92 1.40 -0.27
N THR A 96 -47.20 1.15 -0.01
CA THR A 96 -48.04 2.03 0.81
C THR A 96 -47.62 1.96 2.28
N LEU A 97 -47.38 3.13 2.88
CA LEU A 97 -47.15 3.24 4.32
C LEU A 97 -48.47 2.97 5.06
N ILE A 98 -48.55 1.84 5.75
CA ILE A 98 -49.73 1.49 6.56
C ILE A 98 -49.73 2.24 7.90
N GLU A 99 -50.81 2.10 8.67
CA GLU A 99 -50.95 2.65 10.02
C GLU A 99 -49.83 2.19 10.98
N LYS A 100 -49.58 2.97 12.04
CA LYS A 100 -48.57 2.64 13.05
C LYS A 100 -48.93 1.36 13.78
N THR A 101 -48.09 0.34 13.65
CA THR A 101 -48.26 -0.91 14.39
C THR A 101 -46.93 -1.60 14.66
N TYR A 102 -46.87 -2.43 15.69
CA TYR A 102 -45.74 -3.29 16.02
C TYR A 102 -45.92 -4.73 15.56
N ARG A 103 -47.07 -5.09 14.94
CA ARG A 103 -47.28 -6.46 14.46
C ARG A 103 -46.28 -6.86 13.37
N ILE A 104 -45.83 -8.12 13.42
CA ILE A 104 -44.89 -8.69 12.44
C ILE A 104 -45.51 -9.85 11.64
N ASP A 105 -46.83 -10.04 11.73
CA ASP A 105 -47.61 -11.00 10.94
C ASP A 105 -47.65 -10.67 9.44
N PHE A 106 -47.32 -9.43 9.06
CA PHE A 106 -47.18 -9.00 7.66
C PHE A 106 -45.98 -9.62 6.93
N PHE A 107 -44.99 -10.13 7.67
CA PHE A 107 -43.81 -10.76 7.10
C PHE A 107 -43.98 -12.28 7.11
N LEU A 108 -43.49 -12.94 6.05
CA LEU A 108 -43.60 -14.39 5.92
C LEU A 108 -42.90 -15.10 7.09
N PRO A 109 -43.50 -16.15 7.68
CA PRO A 109 -42.84 -16.92 8.74
C PRO A 109 -41.48 -17.47 8.27
N GLY A 110 -40.44 -17.26 9.07
CA GLY A 110 -39.06 -17.70 8.75
C GLY A 110 -38.35 -16.88 7.67
N SER A 111 -38.93 -15.77 7.20
CA SER A 111 -38.26 -14.86 6.26
C SER A 111 -37.23 -13.97 6.95
N VAL A 112 -36.19 -13.59 6.20
CA VAL A 112 -35.14 -12.69 6.70
C VAL A 112 -35.70 -11.30 7.04
N GLU A 113 -36.72 -10.85 6.30
CA GLU A 113 -37.40 -9.58 6.56
C GLU A 113 -38.09 -9.58 7.93
N LYS A 114 -38.67 -10.72 8.34
CA LYS A 114 -39.29 -10.86 9.67
C LYS A 114 -38.24 -10.78 10.78
N ASP A 115 -37.09 -11.43 10.61
CA ASP A 115 -36.00 -11.42 11.58
C ASP A 115 -35.38 -10.02 11.71
N ILE A 116 -35.14 -9.36 10.57
CA ILE A 116 -34.69 -7.96 10.51
C ILE A 116 -35.70 -7.06 11.24
N ALA A 117 -36.99 -7.19 10.92
CA ALA A 117 -38.01 -6.35 11.52
C ALA A 117 -38.10 -6.53 13.04
N CYS A 118 -38.03 -7.78 13.52
CA CYS A 118 -38.03 -8.07 14.94
C CYS A 118 -36.81 -7.45 15.65
N GLY A 119 -35.61 -7.59 15.07
CA GLY A 119 -34.39 -6.96 15.60
C GLY A 119 -34.50 -5.44 15.71
N ILE A 120 -35.02 -4.78 14.67
CA ILE A 120 -35.19 -3.32 14.66
C ILE A 120 -36.23 -2.87 15.68
N LEU A 121 -37.40 -3.52 15.72
CA LEU A 121 -38.51 -3.10 16.60
C LEU A 121 -38.19 -3.25 18.08
N THR A 122 -37.26 -4.14 18.43
CA THR A 122 -36.78 -4.30 19.81
C THR A 122 -35.69 -3.31 20.21
N ALA A 123 -35.16 -2.51 19.27
CA ALA A 123 -34.00 -1.66 19.49
C ALA A 123 -34.20 -0.18 19.07
N ALA A 124 -35.10 0.13 18.14
CA ALA A 124 -35.24 1.46 17.57
C ALA A 124 -36.60 2.09 17.95
N SER A 125 -36.57 2.99 18.93
CA SER A 125 -37.75 3.62 19.55
C SER A 125 -38.77 4.28 18.60
N VAL A 126 -38.32 4.83 17.48
CA VAL A 126 -39.16 5.61 16.55
C VAL A 126 -39.58 4.85 15.31
N ILE A 127 -39.20 3.57 15.21
CA ILE A 127 -39.51 2.70 14.08
C ILE A 127 -40.66 1.76 14.47
N ASP A 128 -41.56 1.52 13.51
CA ASP A 128 -42.67 0.59 13.64
C ASP A 128 -42.80 -0.30 12.39
N SER A 129 -43.58 -1.36 12.49
CA SER A 129 -43.73 -2.36 11.43
C SER A 129 -44.31 -1.79 10.15
N GLY A 130 -45.11 -0.71 10.22
CA GLY A 130 -45.66 -0.08 9.02
C GLY A 130 -44.56 0.54 8.15
N ILE A 131 -43.57 1.19 8.76
CA ILE A 131 -42.38 1.71 8.08
C ILE A 131 -41.57 0.55 7.51
N LEU A 132 -41.29 -0.47 8.33
CA LEU A 132 -40.44 -1.60 7.93
C LEU A 132 -41.06 -2.43 6.81
N LYS A 133 -42.39 -2.61 6.81
CA LYS A 133 -43.10 -3.30 5.74
C LYS A 133 -42.94 -2.60 4.39
N ALA A 134 -43.00 -1.26 4.37
CA ALA A 134 -42.78 -0.50 3.15
C ALA A 134 -41.31 -0.51 2.72
N TRP A 135 -40.39 -0.43 3.68
CA TRP A 135 -38.95 -0.34 3.42
C TRP A 135 -38.31 -1.68 3.01
N LEU A 136 -38.78 -2.80 3.57
CA LEU A 136 -38.34 -4.17 3.28
C LEU A 136 -39.22 -4.89 2.23
N ALA A 137 -40.10 -4.16 1.53
CA ALA A 137 -40.88 -4.72 0.44
C ALA A 137 -39.99 -5.32 -0.67
N PRO A 138 -40.51 -6.19 -1.57
CA PRO A 138 -39.72 -6.76 -2.67
C PRO A 138 -38.98 -5.73 -3.54
N ASP A 139 -39.57 -4.55 -3.72
CA ASP A 139 -39.02 -3.38 -4.42
C ASP A 139 -38.54 -2.28 -3.46
N GLY A 140 -38.51 -2.58 -2.16
CA GLY A 140 -38.09 -1.67 -1.10
C GLY A 140 -36.56 -1.54 -1.01
N TYR A 141 -36.10 -0.33 -0.73
CA TYR A 141 -34.66 -0.04 -0.66
C TYR A 141 -33.95 -0.72 0.51
N GLY A 142 -34.66 -1.11 1.57
CA GLY A 142 -34.08 -1.92 2.65
C GLY A 142 -33.72 -3.33 2.21
N ARG A 143 -34.54 -3.94 1.34
CA ARG A 143 -34.24 -5.24 0.72
C ARG A 143 -33.10 -5.13 -0.28
N ALA A 144 -33.06 -4.05 -1.08
CA ALA A 144 -31.94 -3.79 -1.98
C ALA A 144 -30.61 -3.64 -1.21
N TYR A 145 -30.62 -2.94 -0.07
CA TYR A 145 -29.46 -2.84 0.80
C TYR A 145 -29.04 -4.20 1.38
N TYR A 146 -29.99 -5.02 1.86
CA TYR A 146 -29.69 -6.39 2.29
C TYR A 146 -28.99 -7.20 1.19
N SER A 147 -29.54 -7.20 -0.03
CA SER A 147 -28.98 -7.95 -1.17
C SER A 147 -27.59 -7.44 -1.57
N LEU A 148 -27.36 -6.13 -1.52
CA LEU A 148 -26.05 -5.54 -1.78
C LEU A 148 -24.99 -6.03 -0.78
N VAL A 149 -25.30 -5.93 0.52
CA VAL A 149 -24.38 -6.35 1.59
C VAL A 149 -24.08 -7.84 1.45
N LYS A 150 -25.11 -8.67 1.27
CA LYS A 150 -24.96 -10.12 1.08
C LYS A 150 -24.03 -10.42 -0.10
N GLY A 151 -24.31 -9.86 -1.28
CA GLY A 151 -23.54 -10.16 -2.49
C GLY A 151 -22.08 -9.70 -2.44
N ILE A 152 -21.79 -8.54 -1.84
CA ILE A 152 -20.40 -8.09 -1.65
C ILE A 152 -19.67 -9.02 -0.67
N LEU A 153 -20.31 -9.41 0.43
CA LEU A 153 -19.69 -10.27 1.43
C LEU A 153 -19.46 -11.70 0.93
N GLU A 154 -20.42 -12.29 0.21
CA GLU A 154 -20.25 -13.59 -0.45
C GLU A 154 -19.00 -13.60 -1.32
N LYS A 155 -18.86 -12.59 -2.17
CA LYS A 155 -17.70 -12.47 -3.05
C LYS A 155 -16.39 -12.26 -2.29
N ALA A 156 -16.39 -11.42 -1.25
CA ALA A 156 -15.22 -11.18 -0.43
C ALA A 156 -14.76 -12.43 0.32
N VAL A 157 -15.70 -13.24 0.80
CA VAL A 157 -15.43 -14.52 1.45
C VAL A 157 -14.92 -15.56 0.46
N LEU A 158 -15.49 -15.64 -0.74
CA LEU A 158 -15.00 -16.53 -1.79
C LEU A 158 -13.55 -16.19 -2.16
N GLU A 159 -13.22 -14.90 -2.24
CA GLU A 159 -11.86 -14.43 -2.45
C GLU A 159 -10.93 -14.78 -1.28
N GLU A 160 -11.36 -14.58 -0.03
CA GLU A 160 -10.61 -14.98 1.16
C GLU A 160 -10.34 -16.49 1.20
N THR A 161 -11.32 -17.30 0.79
CA THR A 161 -11.19 -18.77 0.67
C THR A 161 -10.18 -19.14 -0.41
N ARG A 162 -10.20 -18.44 -1.56
CA ARG A 162 -9.21 -18.61 -2.64
C ARG A 162 -7.78 -18.31 -2.17
N LEU A 163 -7.63 -17.41 -1.21
CA LEU A 163 -6.34 -17.01 -0.62
C LEU A 163 -5.97 -17.84 0.62
N GLU A 164 -6.68 -18.95 0.87
CA GLU A 164 -6.45 -19.83 2.02
C GLU A 164 -6.50 -19.10 3.38
N GLY A 165 -7.27 -18.01 3.46
CA GLY A 165 -7.45 -17.21 4.68
C GLY A 165 -6.24 -16.34 5.07
N VAL A 166 -5.22 -16.21 4.20
CA VAL A 166 -4.07 -15.33 4.45
C VAL A 166 -4.52 -13.87 4.59
N GLU A 167 -5.29 -13.37 3.63
CA GLU A 167 -5.91 -12.05 3.67
C GLU A 167 -7.38 -12.15 4.05
N ARG A 168 -7.79 -11.46 5.13
CA ARG A 168 -9.19 -11.36 5.54
C ARG A 168 -9.99 -10.40 4.66
N THR A 169 -10.20 -10.77 3.41
CA THR A 169 -10.91 -9.93 2.42
C THR A 169 -12.33 -9.60 2.88
N SER A 170 -12.99 -10.52 3.60
CA SER A 170 -14.32 -10.28 4.17
C SER A 170 -14.34 -9.20 5.25
N LEU A 171 -13.28 -9.11 6.07
CA LEU A 171 -13.09 -8.03 7.05
C LEU A 171 -12.95 -6.67 6.34
N LEU A 172 -12.14 -6.60 5.28
CA LEU A 172 -11.99 -5.39 4.46
C LEU A 172 -13.33 -4.92 3.88
N ALA A 173 -14.13 -5.86 3.35
CA ALA A 173 -15.46 -5.56 2.82
C ALA A 173 -16.41 -5.03 3.91
N ILE A 174 -16.43 -5.64 5.10
CA ILE A 174 -17.24 -5.18 6.24
C ILE A 174 -16.87 -3.75 6.61
N MET A 175 -15.58 -3.44 6.76
CA MET A 175 -15.11 -2.09 7.10
C MET A 175 -15.49 -1.07 6.03
N ALA A 176 -15.30 -1.41 4.75
CA ALA A 176 -15.66 -0.55 3.62
C ALA A 176 -17.17 -0.24 3.58
N ILE A 177 -18.03 -1.25 3.75
CA ILE A 177 -19.49 -1.06 3.71
C ILE A 177 -19.96 -0.23 4.90
N VAL A 178 -19.43 -0.50 6.11
CA VAL A 178 -19.74 0.31 7.30
C VAL A 178 -19.34 1.77 7.08
N ASN A 179 -18.15 2.04 6.54
CA ASN A 179 -17.69 3.40 6.23
C ASN A 179 -18.61 4.10 5.21
N LEU A 180 -19.01 3.39 4.14
CA LEU A 180 -19.97 3.91 3.16
C LEU A 180 -21.30 4.27 3.82
N CYS A 181 -21.85 3.37 4.65
CA CYS A 181 -23.10 3.60 5.35
C CYS A 181 -23.02 4.80 6.30
N ARG A 182 -21.96 4.90 7.10
CA ARG A 182 -21.75 6.04 8.01
C ARG A 182 -21.66 7.35 7.25
N LYS A 183 -20.85 7.40 6.19
CA LYS A 183 -20.65 8.61 5.37
C LYS A 183 -21.97 9.08 4.76
N LYS A 184 -22.68 8.20 4.04
CA LYS A 184 -23.97 8.54 3.41
C LYS A 184 -25.04 8.91 4.42
N LYS A 185 -25.09 8.19 5.55
CA LYS A 185 -26.01 8.52 6.64
C LYS A 185 -25.73 9.91 7.20
N GLU A 186 -24.47 10.26 7.46
CA GLU A 186 -24.11 11.59 7.94
C GLU A 186 -24.53 12.68 6.93
N GLU A 187 -24.21 12.49 5.65
CA GLU A 187 -24.55 13.41 4.57
C GLU A 187 -26.08 13.66 4.47
N ILE A 188 -26.88 12.61 4.64
CA ILE A 188 -28.34 12.68 4.53
C ILE A 188 -28.98 13.18 5.83
N ILE A 189 -28.69 12.53 6.95
CA ILE A 189 -29.33 12.77 8.25
C ILE A 189 -28.92 14.14 8.81
N GLY A 190 -27.66 14.56 8.64
CA GLY A 190 -27.20 15.89 9.04
C GLY A 190 -27.96 17.04 8.36
N ASN A 191 -28.51 16.78 7.18
CA ASN A 191 -29.30 17.75 6.40
C ASN A 191 -30.82 17.52 6.49
N THR A 192 -31.28 16.48 7.18
CA THR A 192 -32.69 16.11 7.28
C THR A 192 -33.31 16.65 8.58
N LYS A 193 -34.44 17.35 8.46
CA LYS A 193 -35.23 17.82 9.61
C LYS A 193 -36.59 17.15 9.62
N ILE A 194 -36.93 16.51 10.75
CA ILE A 194 -38.24 15.91 10.99
C ILE A 194 -38.78 16.46 12.32
N LYS A 195 -39.97 17.05 12.29
CA LYS A 195 -40.65 17.65 13.43
C LYS A 195 -40.84 16.60 14.53
N GLY A 196 -40.45 16.96 15.76
CA GLY A 196 -40.58 16.08 16.93
C GLY A 196 -39.47 15.04 17.06
N LEU A 197 -38.47 15.02 16.17
CA LEU A 197 -37.34 14.11 16.22
C LEU A 197 -36.02 14.90 16.23
N SER A 198 -35.19 14.70 17.26
CA SER A 198 -33.86 15.30 17.32
C SER A 198 -32.90 14.61 16.34
N TYR A 199 -31.83 15.31 15.98
CA TYR A 199 -30.73 14.74 15.18
C TYR A 199 -30.24 13.41 15.77
N ASP A 200 -29.90 13.40 17.06
CA ASP A 200 -29.37 12.22 17.76
C ASP A 200 -30.31 11.00 17.68
N ARG A 201 -31.63 11.23 17.82
CA ARG A 201 -32.62 10.15 17.74
C ARG A 201 -32.82 9.65 16.31
N LEU A 202 -32.75 10.53 15.33
CA LEU A 202 -32.81 10.15 13.92
C LEU A 202 -31.54 9.38 13.51
N ASP A 203 -30.36 9.83 13.95
CA ASP A 203 -29.08 9.16 13.75
C ASP A 203 -29.09 7.75 14.33
N GLN A 204 -29.55 7.62 15.59
CA GLN A 204 -29.67 6.35 16.28
C GLN A 204 -30.64 5.40 15.56
N ALA A 205 -31.81 5.89 15.16
CA ALA A 205 -32.81 5.09 14.46
C ALA A 205 -32.30 4.59 13.10
N ALA A 206 -31.75 5.49 12.29
CA ALA A 206 -31.19 5.13 10.98
C ALA A 206 -30.00 4.16 11.13
N GLY A 207 -29.08 4.44 12.04
CA GLY A 207 -27.92 3.58 12.29
C GLY A 207 -28.31 2.18 12.76
N LEU A 208 -29.27 2.04 13.67
CA LEU A 208 -29.76 0.75 14.15
C LEU A 208 -30.50 -0.03 13.05
N VAL A 209 -31.33 0.63 12.25
CA VAL A 209 -31.99 0.00 11.10
C VAL A 209 -30.96 -0.58 10.13
N MET A 210 -29.94 0.21 9.76
CA MET A 210 -28.86 -0.23 8.87
C MET A 210 -28.04 -1.37 9.50
N TYR A 211 -27.77 -1.31 10.82
CA TYR A 211 -27.07 -2.35 11.55
C TYR A 211 -27.80 -3.70 11.51
N PHE A 212 -29.11 -3.74 11.80
CA PHE A 212 -29.84 -5.01 11.84
C PHE A 212 -29.99 -5.65 10.47
N VAL A 213 -30.13 -4.86 9.40
CA VAL A 213 -30.08 -5.38 8.03
C VAL A 213 -28.70 -5.94 7.71
N PHE A 214 -27.64 -5.20 8.05
CA PHE A 214 -26.26 -5.64 7.84
C PHE A 214 -25.95 -6.93 8.61
N LYS A 215 -26.35 -7.00 9.88
CA LYS A 215 -26.23 -8.19 10.74
C LYS A 215 -26.93 -9.40 10.11
N ALA A 216 -28.16 -9.23 9.62
CA ALA A 216 -28.90 -10.30 8.97
C ALA A 216 -28.21 -10.81 7.69
N ALA A 217 -27.62 -9.91 6.89
CA ALA A 217 -26.83 -10.28 5.72
C ALA A 217 -25.57 -11.07 6.12
N VAL A 218 -24.81 -10.60 7.11
CA VAL A 218 -23.63 -11.31 7.63
C VAL A 218 -23.98 -12.69 8.16
N LYS A 219 -25.03 -12.80 8.98
CA LYS A 219 -25.48 -14.08 9.57
C LYS A 219 -25.89 -15.07 8.48
N ASN A 220 -26.52 -14.59 7.40
CA ASN A 220 -26.89 -15.41 6.27
C ASN A 220 -25.65 -15.95 5.53
N VAL A 221 -24.69 -15.08 5.20
CA VAL A 221 -23.41 -15.48 4.56
C VAL A 221 -22.63 -16.47 5.44
N ALA A 222 -22.55 -16.21 6.75
CA ALA A 222 -21.89 -17.10 7.70
C ALA A 222 -22.56 -18.49 7.76
N ALA A 223 -23.89 -18.55 7.71
CA ALA A 223 -24.63 -19.82 7.68
C ALA A 223 -24.42 -20.59 6.37
N GLU A 224 -24.42 -19.92 5.22
CA GLU A 224 -24.13 -20.53 3.91
C GLU A 224 -22.70 -21.08 3.86
N LEU A 225 -21.72 -20.35 4.40
CA LEU A 225 -20.34 -20.83 4.52
C LEU A 225 -20.17 -22.04 5.41
N ALA A 226 -20.84 -22.03 6.57
CA ALA A 226 -20.78 -23.17 7.49
C ALA A 226 -21.30 -24.45 6.79
N GLN A 227 -22.35 -24.34 5.98
CA GLN A 227 -22.84 -25.47 5.18
C GLN A 227 -21.81 -25.96 4.17
N ILE A 228 -21.15 -25.04 3.45
CA ILE A 228 -20.10 -25.37 2.48
C ILE A 228 -18.91 -26.04 3.18
N MET A 229 -18.39 -25.45 4.26
CA MET A 229 -17.20 -25.98 4.95
C MET A 229 -17.47 -27.30 5.66
N ASN A 230 -18.66 -27.48 6.26
CA ASN A 230 -19.07 -28.76 6.84
C ASN A 230 -19.14 -29.87 5.77
N ALA A 231 -19.57 -29.54 4.54
CA ALA A 231 -19.56 -30.50 3.43
C ALA A 231 -18.12 -30.90 3.01
N HIS A 232 -17.12 -30.09 3.33
CA HIS A 232 -15.71 -30.31 2.97
C HIS A 232 -14.80 -30.63 4.18
N GLY A 233 -15.37 -30.88 5.37
CA GLY A 233 -14.63 -31.28 6.58
C GLY A 233 -13.85 -30.17 7.29
N GLY A 234 -14.11 -28.89 7.00
CA GLY A 234 -13.46 -27.73 7.63
C GLY A 234 -14.17 -27.24 8.90
N ALA A 235 -13.42 -26.69 9.86
CA ALA A 235 -13.98 -26.08 11.07
C ALA A 235 -14.55 -24.67 10.77
N ALA A 236 -15.81 -24.42 11.14
CA ALA A 236 -16.51 -23.17 10.86
C ALA A 236 -15.98 -21.97 11.68
N ALA A 237 -15.46 -20.94 10.99
CA ALA A 237 -15.17 -19.63 11.57
C ALA A 237 -16.44 -18.75 11.76
N GLN A 238 -17.60 -19.40 11.96
CA GLN A 238 -18.94 -18.80 11.85
C GLN A 238 -19.15 -17.59 12.78
N ASP A 239 -18.63 -17.68 14.01
CA ASP A 239 -18.88 -16.68 15.06
C ASP A 239 -18.04 -15.42 14.91
N ILE A 240 -16.97 -15.43 14.10
CA ILE A 240 -15.99 -14.34 14.09
C ILE A 240 -16.53 -13.13 13.31
N PHE A 241 -17.32 -13.34 12.25
CA PHE A 241 -17.80 -12.23 11.40
C PHE A 241 -18.67 -11.23 12.16
N GLU A 242 -19.58 -11.71 13.02
CA GLU A 242 -20.44 -10.87 13.84
C GLU A 242 -19.67 -10.10 14.93
N THR A 243 -18.38 -10.39 15.12
CA THR A 243 -17.51 -9.65 16.05
C THR A 243 -16.83 -8.46 15.39
N TRP A 244 -16.86 -8.34 14.06
CA TRP A 244 -16.13 -7.29 13.33
C TRP A 244 -16.90 -5.98 13.19
N PHE A 245 -18.13 -5.93 13.69
CA PHE A 245 -18.96 -4.74 13.71
C PHE A 245 -19.91 -4.80 14.92
N THR A 246 -20.37 -3.64 15.36
CA THR A 246 -21.28 -3.49 16.50
C THR A 246 -22.38 -2.49 16.13
N PRO A 247 -23.47 -2.39 16.92
CA PRO A 247 -24.45 -1.32 16.71
C PRO A 247 -23.82 0.07 16.69
N ARG A 248 -22.75 0.29 17.47
CA ARG A 248 -22.01 1.56 17.54
C ARG A 248 -21.30 1.90 16.24
N SER A 249 -20.87 0.89 15.48
CA SER A 249 -20.18 1.09 14.20
C SER A 249 -21.04 1.85 13.18
N PHE A 250 -22.37 1.86 13.34
CA PHE A 250 -23.31 2.55 12.44
C PHE A 250 -23.77 3.91 12.98
N LEU A 251 -23.33 4.32 14.17
CA LEU A 251 -23.67 5.61 14.77
C LEU A 251 -22.63 6.68 14.46
N THR A 252 -23.09 7.92 14.35
CA THR A 252 -22.17 9.08 14.28
C THR A 252 -21.70 9.41 15.70
N ILE A 253 -22.64 9.47 16.64
CA ILE A 253 -22.36 9.67 18.06
C ILE A 253 -22.42 8.32 18.79
N GLN A 254 -21.28 7.64 18.90
CA GLN A 254 -21.21 6.28 19.47
C GLN A 254 -21.77 6.16 20.88
N GLY A 255 -21.67 7.22 21.70
CA GLY A 255 -22.21 7.27 23.08
C GLY A 255 -23.74 7.27 23.14
N ASN A 256 -24.43 7.66 22.06
CA ASN A 256 -25.89 7.78 22.06
C ASN A 256 -26.65 6.44 21.99
N ILE A 257 -25.96 5.31 21.90
CA ILE A 257 -26.57 3.99 21.73
C ILE A 257 -27.56 3.61 22.85
N ILE A 258 -27.34 4.07 24.09
CA ILE A 258 -28.23 3.86 25.25
C ILE A 258 -28.96 5.15 25.68
N SER A 259 -29.06 6.14 24.80
CA SER A 259 -29.77 7.41 25.09
C SER A 259 -31.30 7.29 25.01
N SER A 260 -31.80 6.25 24.34
CA SER A 260 -33.21 5.89 24.27
C SER A 260 -33.53 4.75 25.23
N ASP A 261 -34.74 4.76 25.79
CA ASP A 261 -35.15 3.68 26.70
C ASP A 261 -35.24 2.33 25.98
N LEU A 262 -35.71 2.32 24.73
CA LEU A 262 -35.67 1.17 23.84
C LEU A 262 -34.35 1.19 23.04
N ASN A 263 -33.46 0.23 23.29
CA ASN A 263 -32.16 0.07 22.65
C ASN A 263 -31.71 -1.42 22.71
N PRO A 264 -30.69 -1.84 21.92
CA PRO A 264 -30.29 -3.26 21.84
C PRO A 264 -29.92 -3.93 23.16
N TYR A 265 -29.43 -3.17 24.14
CA TYR A 265 -28.98 -3.68 25.43
C TYR A 265 -30.05 -3.53 26.51
N GLY A 266 -31.10 -2.76 26.26
CA GLY A 266 -32.10 -2.43 27.26
C GLY A 266 -31.55 -1.75 28.51
N LEU A 267 -30.53 -0.92 28.35
CA LEU A 267 -29.87 -0.18 29.43
C LEU A 267 -30.14 1.32 29.33
N GLN A 268 -29.95 2.03 30.45
CA GLN A 268 -29.92 3.49 30.49
C GLN A 268 -28.57 3.96 31.06
N GLU A 269 -28.16 5.18 30.72
CA GLU A 269 -26.86 5.75 31.10
C GLU A 269 -26.61 5.73 32.63
N ASN A 270 -27.64 6.05 33.42
CA ASN A 270 -27.57 6.01 34.88
C ASN A 270 -27.34 4.58 35.41
N ILE A 271 -27.97 3.57 34.81
CA ILE A 271 -27.79 2.15 35.18
C ILE A 271 -26.42 1.66 34.76
N ALA A 272 -25.97 1.99 33.54
CA ALA A 272 -24.63 1.67 33.05
C ALA A 272 -23.53 2.27 33.96
N SER A 273 -23.73 3.50 34.42
CA SER A 273 -22.82 4.19 35.35
C SER A 273 -22.70 3.47 36.69
N LEU A 274 -23.80 2.95 37.24
CA LEU A 274 -23.80 2.19 38.51
C LEU A 274 -23.03 0.87 38.41
N LEU A 275 -23.07 0.21 37.24
CA LEU A 275 -22.45 -1.11 37.04
C LEU A 275 -20.95 -1.05 36.70
N ARG A 276 -20.44 0.14 36.36
CA ARG A 276 -19.09 0.32 35.82
C ARG A 276 -17.98 -0.15 36.75
N THR A 277 -18.00 0.31 38.00
CA THR A 277 -16.95 -0.01 38.98
C THR A 277 -16.87 -1.53 39.21
N SER A 278 -18.02 -2.19 39.37
CA SER A 278 -18.07 -3.63 39.63
C SER A 278 -17.66 -4.45 38.40
N TYR A 279 -17.98 -4.00 37.20
CA TYR A 279 -17.49 -4.65 35.99
C TYR A 279 -15.97 -4.55 35.84
N ASP A 280 -15.39 -3.36 36.02
CA ASP A 280 -13.95 -3.16 35.85
C ASP A 280 -13.16 -4.02 36.87
N SER A 281 -13.70 -4.23 38.09
CA SER A 281 -13.18 -5.16 39.12
C SER A 281 -13.34 -6.64 38.74
N ALA A 282 -14.49 -7.04 38.19
CA ALA A 282 -14.80 -8.42 37.84
C ALA A 282 -14.08 -8.91 36.56
N ALA A 283 -14.02 -8.07 35.53
CA ALA A 283 -13.40 -8.37 34.24
C ALA A 283 -11.89 -8.65 34.36
N ALA A 284 -11.23 -8.13 35.41
CA ALA A 284 -9.82 -8.42 35.70
C ALA A 284 -9.57 -9.81 36.31
N LYS A 285 -10.62 -10.50 36.79
CA LYS A 285 -10.51 -11.72 37.61
C LYS A 285 -11.16 -12.95 36.97
N ALA A 286 -12.18 -12.75 36.14
CA ALA A 286 -12.92 -13.84 35.50
C ALA A 286 -12.54 -14.00 34.02
N GLY A 287 -12.61 -15.24 33.52
CA GLY A 287 -12.24 -15.62 32.16
C GLY A 287 -13.42 -15.87 31.20
N ASP A 288 -14.66 -15.66 31.64
CA ASP A 288 -15.89 -15.84 30.84
C ASP A 288 -17.02 -14.90 31.34
N ALA A 289 -18.11 -14.76 30.58
CA ALA A 289 -19.22 -13.87 30.93
C ALA A 289 -19.91 -14.29 32.23
N ALA A 290 -20.07 -15.60 32.46
CA ALA A 290 -20.74 -16.14 33.64
C ALA A 290 -19.97 -15.81 34.93
N GLY A 291 -18.65 -15.95 34.93
CA GLY A 291 -17.76 -15.59 36.01
C GLY A 291 -17.72 -14.09 36.27
N ILE A 292 -17.68 -13.27 35.21
CA ILE A 292 -17.78 -11.81 35.34
C ILE A 292 -19.12 -11.46 36.03
N ALA A 293 -20.22 -12.06 35.56
CA ALA A 293 -21.53 -11.78 36.11
C ALA A 293 -21.64 -12.16 37.59
N ALA A 294 -21.12 -13.33 37.98
CA ALA A 294 -21.12 -13.79 39.37
C ALA A 294 -20.33 -12.87 40.31
N LEU A 295 -19.14 -12.41 39.89
CA LEU A 295 -18.32 -11.47 40.66
C LEU A 295 -18.99 -10.09 40.77
N MET A 296 -19.57 -9.59 39.67
CA MET A 296 -20.34 -8.34 39.70
C MET A 296 -21.52 -8.44 40.66
N GLU A 297 -22.26 -9.55 40.64
CA GLU A 297 -23.41 -9.76 41.51
C GLU A 297 -23.00 -9.74 43.00
N GLU A 298 -21.87 -10.38 43.35
CA GLU A 298 -21.34 -10.35 44.73
C GLU A 298 -20.97 -8.93 45.18
N GLU A 299 -20.39 -8.13 44.28
CA GLU A 299 -19.99 -6.75 44.57
C GLU A 299 -21.20 -5.82 44.69
N ILE A 300 -22.14 -5.91 43.74
CA ILE A 300 -23.37 -5.11 43.72
C ILE A 300 -24.20 -5.33 44.98
N ARG A 301 -24.27 -6.56 45.50
CA ARG A 301 -24.98 -6.88 46.75
C ARG A 301 -24.48 -6.09 47.97
N LYS A 302 -23.26 -5.57 47.93
CA LYS A 302 -22.64 -4.80 49.03
C LYS A 302 -22.97 -3.30 48.95
N HIS A 303 -23.57 -2.84 47.85
CA HIS A 303 -23.92 -1.44 47.60
C HIS A 303 -25.37 -1.10 47.93
N SER A 304 -25.64 0.18 48.25
CA SER A 304 -26.98 0.71 48.48
C SER A 304 -27.86 0.77 47.22
N ASP A 305 -27.25 0.75 46.04
CA ASP A 305 -27.92 1.09 44.77
C ASP A 305 -28.65 -0.10 44.12
N VAL A 306 -28.68 -1.24 44.80
CA VAL A 306 -29.36 -2.48 44.38
C VAL A 306 -30.86 -2.25 44.13
N GLU A 307 -31.50 -1.35 44.88
CA GLU A 307 -32.93 -1.03 44.68
C GLU A 307 -33.20 -0.37 43.32
N ALA A 308 -32.30 0.49 42.84
CA ALA A 308 -32.41 1.11 41.53
C ALA A 308 -32.34 0.06 40.40
N LEU A 309 -31.45 -0.93 40.55
CA LEU A 309 -31.34 -2.06 39.61
C LEU A 309 -32.60 -2.94 39.61
N PHE A 310 -33.18 -3.23 40.78
CA PHE A 310 -34.44 -3.96 40.86
C PHE A 310 -35.61 -3.22 40.22
N HIS A 311 -35.71 -1.92 40.48
CA HIS A 311 -36.73 -1.09 39.88
C HIS A 311 -36.60 -1.08 38.35
N PHE A 312 -35.38 -0.91 37.83
CA PHE A 312 -35.11 -0.93 36.40
C PHE A 312 -35.39 -2.31 35.76
N SER A 313 -35.08 -3.41 36.44
CA SER A 313 -35.40 -4.74 35.90
C SER A 313 -36.91 -4.97 35.80
N ARG A 314 -37.71 -4.47 36.75
CA ARG A 314 -39.18 -4.52 36.64
C ARG A 314 -39.70 -3.76 35.43
N ILE A 315 -39.11 -2.60 35.12
CA ILE A 315 -39.42 -1.85 33.90
C ILE A 315 -39.14 -2.70 32.66
N ASN A 316 -37.93 -3.25 32.54
CA ASN A 316 -37.53 -4.09 31.40
C ASN A 316 -38.39 -5.34 31.26
N HIS A 317 -38.75 -5.99 32.37
CA HIS A 317 -39.61 -7.17 32.35
C HIS A 317 -41.02 -6.83 31.86
N LEU A 318 -41.61 -5.73 32.34
CA LEU A 318 -42.92 -5.29 31.85
C LEU A 318 -42.84 -4.92 30.37
N ARG A 319 -41.83 -4.16 29.95
CA ARG A 319 -41.60 -3.85 28.53
C ARG A 319 -41.53 -5.11 27.68
N ARG A 320 -40.85 -6.16 28.16
CA ARG A 320 -40.77 -7.44 27.45
C ARG A 320 -42.15 -8.05 27.24
N LEU A 321 -42.95 -8.17 28.30
CA LEU A 321 -44.31 -8.70 28.21
C LEU A 321 -45.19 -7.87 27.26
N ILE A 322 -45.03 -6.55 27.28
CA ILE A 322 -45.73 -5.64 26.37
C ILE A 322 -45.30 -5.89 24.93
N GLY A 323 -43.99 -5.97 24.66
CA GLY A 323 -43.46 -6.26 23.33
C GLY A 323 -43.91 -7.61 22.79
N ASP A 324 -43.84 -8.65 23.62
CA ASP A 324 -44.29 -10.01 23.27
C ASP A 324 -45.79 -10.01 22.88
N TYR A 325 -46.61 -9.19 23.52
CA TYR A 325 -48.02 -9.01 23.15
C TYR A 325 -48.18 -8.19 21.86
N LEU A 326 -47.52 -7.03 21.75
CA LEU A 326 -47.69 -6.10 20.63
C LEU A 326 -47.19 -6.69 19.29
N LEU A 327 -46.10 -7.44 19.30
CA LEU A 327 -45.54 -8.07 18.08
C LEU A 327 -46.53 -9.02 17.39
N ASP A 328 -47.46 -9.61 18.15
CA ASP A 328 -48.46 -10.55 17.62
C ASP A 328 -49.86 -9.92 17.48
N TYR A 329 -50.25 -9.01 18.38
CA TYR A 329 -51.66 -8.60 18.54
C TYR A 329 -51.92 -7.09 18.47
N ASP A 330 -50.90 -6.28 18.20
CA ASP A 330 -51.08 -4.83 18.15
C ASP A 330 -52.10 -4.39 17.08
N THR A 331 -53.05 -3.57 17.50
CA THR A 331 -54.18 -3.13 16.67
C THR A 331 -54.40 -1.64 16.97
N PRO A 332 -54.12 -0.73 16.03
CA PRO A 332 -54.09 0.71 16.29
C PRO A 332 -55.43 1.30 16.73
N GLN A 333 -56.54 0.64 16.36
CA GLN A 333 -57.90 1.04 16.72
C GLN A 333 -58.27 0.72 18.17
N ILE A 334 -57.47 -0.09 18.87
CA ILE A 334 -57.72 -0.49 20.26
C ILE A 334 -56.94 0.46 21.19
N GLU A 335 -57.65 1.27 21.98
CA GLU A 335 -57.04 2.30 22.85
C GLU A 335 -55.97 1.74 23.80
N VAL A 336 -56.21 0.56 24.40
CA VAL A 336 -55.22 -0.05 25.30
C VAL A 336 -53.94 -0.45 24.55
N ASN A 337 -54.02 -0.84 23.27
CA ASN A 337 -52.84 -1.17 22.47
C ASN A 337 -52.00 0.08 22.18
N VAL A 338 -52.64 1.23 21.92
CA VAL A 338 -51.93 2.52 21.76
C VAL A 338 -51.16 2.86 23.03
N ARG A 339 -51.79 2.71 24.21
CA ARG A 339 -51.15 2.97 25.50
C ARG A 339 -50.01 1.98 25.78
N LEU A 340 -50.18 0.70 25.44
CA LEU A 340 -49.13 -0.31 25.53
C LEU A 340 -47.94 0.05 24.63
N ALA A 341 -48.18 0.53 23.42
CA ALA A 341 -47.12 0.97 22.50
C ALA A 341 -46.32 2.17 23.05
N GLU A 342 -46.97 3.12 23.72
CA GLU A 342 -46.27 4.22 24.40
C GLU A 342 -45.38 3.72 25.55
N MET A 343 -45.92 2.82 26.38
CA MET A 343 -45.17 2.16 27.46
C MET A 343 -43.99 1.33 26.92
N TYR A 344 -44.17 0.65 25.79
CA TYR A 344 -43.12 -0.14 25.17
C TYR A 344 -41.89 0.72 24.84
N VAL A 345 -42.11 1.92 24.31
CA VAL A 345 -41.04 2.79 23.80
C VAL A 345 -40.41 3.67 24.88
N ASP A 346 -41.15 4.08 25.92
CA ASP A 346 -40.71 5.11 26.87
C ASP A 346 -41.05 4.76 28.33
N ASN A 347 -40.02 4.72 29.17
CA ASN A 347 -40.08 4.31 30.57
C ASN A 347 -40.96 5.22 31.42
N ARG A 348 -41.15 6.49 31.01
CA ARG A 348 -41.99 7.46 31.73
C ARG A 348 -43.47 7.05 31.78
N PHE A 349 -43.92 6.22 30.84
CA PHE A 349 -45.28 5.67 30.85
C PHE A 349 -45.41 4.36 31.63
N ILE A 350 -44.29 3.68 31.88
CA ILE A 350 -44.24 2.47 32.72
C ILE A 350 -44.21 2.85 34.21
N GLN A 351 -43.37 3.81 34.60
CA GLN A 351 -43.14 4.19 36.01
C GLN A 351 -44.44 4.40 36.81
N PRO A 352 -45.47 5.13 36.31
CA PRO A 352 -46.71 5.34 37.05
C PRO A 352 -47.47 4.06 37.41
N LEU A 353 -47.24 2.94 36.74
CA LEU A 353 -47.88 1.66 37.06
C LEU A 353 -47.40 1.07 38.38
N PHE A 354 -46.21 1.47 38.84
CA PHE A 354 -45.64 1.00 40.10
C PHE A 354 -46.05 1.90 41.28
N ASP A 355 -46.23 3.20 41.03
CA ASP A 355 -46.48 4.19 42.09
C ASP A 355 -47.96 4.58 42.21
N ASP A 356 -48.75 4.51 41.13
CA ASP A 356 -50.17 4.90 41.11
C ASP A 356 -51.11 3.70 40.88
N SER A 357 -51.84 3.35 41.94
CA SER A 357 -52.85 2.30 41.89
C SER A 357 -53.93 2.50 40.83
N LYS A 358 -54.28 3.75 40.49
CA LYS A 358 -55.27 4.11 39.48
C LYS A 358 -54.75 3.87 38.06
N ALA A 359 -53.49 4.21 37.79
CA ALA A 359 -52.85 3.99 36.50
C ALA A 359 -52.87 2.50 36.10
N ALA A 360 -52.55 1.62 37.06
CA ALA A 360 -52.60 0.17 36.91
C ALA A 360 -54.03 -0.37 36.76
N ALA A 361 -54.99 0.13 37.54
CA ALA A 361 -56.40 -0.27 37.42
C ALA A 361 -56.97 0.07 36.03
N LYS A 362 -56.67 1.28 35.52
CA LYS A 362 -57.09 1.71 34.18
C LYS A 362 -56.49 0.83 33.07
N LEU A 363 -55.23 0.40 33.21
CA LEU A 363 -54.60 -0.51 32.24
C LEU A 363 -55.27 -1.89 32.27
N ASN A 364 -55.51 -2.45 33.46
CA ASN A 364 -56.18 -3.75 33.60
C ASN A 364 -57.59 -3.73 33.02
N GLN A 365 -58.37 -2.67 33.27
CA GLN A 365 -59.70 -2.52 32.68
C GLN A 365 -59.66 -2.53 31.14
N GLY A 366 -58.69 -1.84 30.53
CA GLY A 366 -58.51 -1.85 29.08
C GLY A 366 -58.15 -3.25 28.55
N LEU A 367 -57.28 -3.97 29.27
CA LEU A 367 -56.88 -5.34 28.94
C LEU A 367 -58.04 -6.34 29.07
N ASP A 368 -58.88 -6.22 30.09
CA ASP A 368 -60.09 -7.04 30.26
C ASP A 368 -61.08 -6.80 29.11
N GLY A 369 -61.24 -5.54 28.67
CA GLY A 369 -62.03 -5.22 27.48
C GLY A 369 -61.53 -5.93 26.21
N VAL A 370 -60.21 -6.08 26.05
CA VAL A 370 -59.64 -6.86 24.93
C VAL A 370 -59.94 -8.35 25.10
N LYS A 371 -59.85 -8.92 26.30
CA LYS A 371 -60.23 -10.32 26.54
C LYS A 371 -61.69 -10.57 26.20
N GLU A 372 -62.58 -9.65 26.59
CA GLU A 372 -64.01 -9.72 26.28
C GLU A 372 -64.27 -9.63 24.76
N GLN A 373 -63.49 -8.83 24.04
CA GLN A 373 -63.58 -8.73 22.59
C GLN A 373 -63.04 -9.99 21.87
N PHE A 374 -62.01 -10.64 22.43
CA PHE A 374 -61.29 -11.76 21.80
C PHE A 374 -61.33 -13.06 22.62
N GLN A 375 -62.49 -13.41 23.17
CA GLN A 375 -62.68 -14.55 24.08
C GLN A 375 -62.22 -15.92 23.55
N LYS A 376 -62.11 -16.08 22.23
CA LYS A 376 -61.72 -17.35 21.57
C LYS A 376 -60.22 -17.46 21.29
N ASP A 377 -59.45 -16.38 21.47
CA ASP A 377 -58.02 -16.33 21.20
C ASP A 377 -57.23 -16.63 22.49
N ALA A 378 -57.11 -17.93 22.82
CA ALA A 378 -56.48 -18.38 24.06
C ALA A 378 -55.03 -17.89 24.20
N ALA A 379 -54.28 -17.82 23.10
CA ALA A 379 -52.89 -17.36 23.10
C ALA A 379 -52.79 -15.85 23.40
N ARG A 380 -53.73 -15.04 22.91
CA ARG A 380 -53.81 -13.63 23.28
C ARG A 380 -54.18 -13.46 24.75
N ILE A 381 -55.17 -14.21 25.23
CA ILE A 381 -55.62 -14.16 26.62
C ILE A 381 -54.46 -14.51 27.55
N GLU A 382 -53.69 -15.55 27.26
CA GLU A 382 -52.50 -15.95 28.02
C GLU A 382 -51.46 -14.83 28.16
N LYS A 383 -51.18 -14.09 27.07
CA LYS A 383 -50.25 -12.95 27.13
C LYS A 383 -50.80 -11.78 27.94
N ILE A 384 -52.11 -11.53 27.86
CA ILE A 384 -52.77 -10.52 28.68
C ILE A 384 -52.74 -10.93 30.16
N ASP A 385 -53.00 -12.21 30.47
CA ASP A 385 -52.92 -12.75 31.83
C ASP A 385 -51.51 -12.55 32.40
N ALA A 386 -50.46 -12.86 31.63
CA ALA A 386 -49.08 -12.64 32.05
C ALA A 386 -48.78 -11.17 32.39
N LEU A 387 -49.29 -10.22 31.60
CA LEU A 387 -49.18 -8.77 31.88
C LEU A 387 -49.89 -8.40 33.19
N GLN A 388 -51.14 -8.81 33.36
CA GLN A 388 -51.95 -8.49 34.54
C GLN A 388 -51.37 -9.12 35.81
N ASP A 389 -50.92 -10.38 35.74
CA ASP A 389 -50.29 -11.09 36.84
C ASP A 389 -49.01 -10.40 37.29
N PHE A 390 -48.17 -9.95 36.35
CA PHE A 390 -46.96 -9.22 36.67
C PHE A 390 -47.29 -7.89 37.38
N ILE A 391 -48.23 -7.10 36.85
CA ILE A 391 -48.67 -5.83 37.47
C ILE A 391 -49.21 -6.08 38.89
N ALA A 392 -50.01 -7.14 39.09
CA ALA A 392 -50.55 -7.50 40.39
C ALA A 392 -49.46 -7.96 41.38
N SER A 393 -48.43 -8.65 40.89
CA SER A 393 -47.30 -9.13 41.72
C SER A 393 -46.50 -7.99 42.33
N ILE A 394 -46.36 -6.87 41.61
CA ILE A 394 -45.62 -5.69 42.06
C ILE A 394 -46.34 -5.03 43.25
N LYS A 395 -47.69 -4.96 43.21
CA LYS A 395 -48.50 -4.43 44.32
C LYS A 395 -48.46 -5.29 45.58
N ARG A 396 -48.41 -6.63 45.44
CA ARG A 396 -48.30 -7.54 46.60
C ARG A 396 -46.93 -7.45 47.29
N GLY A 397 -45.88 -7.14 46.52
CA GLY A 397 -44.52 -6.99 47.02
C GLY A 397 -44.27 -5.78 47.94
N SER A 398 -45.19 -4.81 48.04
CA SER A 398 -45.04 -3.64 48.91
C SER A 398 -45.56 -3.85 50.35
N LEU A 399 -46.29 -4.94 50.62
CA LEU A 399 -46.95 -5.19 51.91
C LEU A 399 -46.47 -6.44 52.67
N GLY A 400 -45.53 -7.22 52.12
CA GLY A 400 -44.93 -8.35 52.83
C GLY A 400 -44.09 -9.24 51.92
N GLY A 401 -42.76 -9.18 52.06
CA GLY A 401 -41.87 -9.89 51.15
C GLY A 401 -40.43 -10.01 51.64
N TRP A 402 -40.21 -10.43 52.88
CA TRP A 402 -38.86 -10.57 53.43
C TRP A 402 -38.32 -12.03 53.43
N LEU A 403 -39.14 -13.05 53.21
CA LEU A 403 -38.77 -14.45 53.52
C LEU A 403 -38.75 -15.48 52.36
N GLY A 404 -38.78 -15.05 51.08
CA GLY A 404 -38.71 -16.02 49.95
C GLY A 404 -38.15 -15.47 48.63
N ILE A 405 -37.56 -14.27 48.64
CA ILE A 405 -37.33 -13.47 47.43
C ILE A 405 -35.87 -13.53 46.92
N GLY A 406 -34.93 -14.15 47.66
CA GLY A 406 -33.50 -14.22 47.30
C GLY A 406 -33.25 -14.77 45.89
N LYS A 407 -33.66 -16.01 45.60
CA LYS A 407 -33.41 -16.65 44.29
C LYS A 407 -34.07 -15.96 43.08
N LYS A 408 -35.22 -15.30 43.28
CA LYS A 408 -35.90 -14.53 42.21
C LYS A 408 -35.27 -13.14 42.01
N LYS A 409 -34.65 -12.58 43.04
CA LYS A 409 -33.87 -11.34 42.95
C LYS A 409 -32.53 -11.58 42.24
N ASP A 410 -31.89 -12.70 42.53
CA ASP A 410 -30.61 -13.08 41.93
C ASP A 410 -30.72 -13.14 40.40
N ALA A 411 -31.68 -13.92 39.86
CA ALA A 411 -31.89 -14.05 38.41
C ALA A 411 -32.19 -12.73 37.67
N VAL A 412 -32.83 -11.78 38.36
CA VAL A 412 -33.28 -10.48 37.82
C VAL A 412 -32.13 -9.48 37.70
N ILE A 413 -31.18 -9.51 38.64
CA ILE A 413 -29.95 -8.72 38.57
C ILE A 413 -29.02 -9.28 37.48
N THR A 414 -28.94 -10.61 37.36
CA THR A 414 -28.12 -11.28 36.34
C THR A 414 -28.48 -10.82 34.91
N GLU A 415 -29.75 -10.60 34.59
CA GLU A 415 -30.18 -10.13 33.26
C GLU A 415 -29.61 -8.72 32.93
N ILE A 416 -29.64 -7.79 33.89
CA ILE A 416 -29.09 -6.43 33.70
C ILE A 416 -27.56 -6.49 33.61
N ILE A 417 -26.92 -7.31 34.44
CA ILE A 417 -25.47 -7.52 34.39
C ILE A 417 -25.06 -8.06 33.02
N GLY A 418 -25.77 -9.08 32.51
CA GLY A 418 -25.54 -9.64 31.17
C GLY A 418 -25.68 -8.60 30.06
N ALA A 419 -26.71 -7.76 30.13
CA ALA A 419 -26.87 -6.63 29.22
C ALA A 419 -25.67 -5.67 29.25
N TYR A 420 -25.16 -5.37 30.46
CA TYR A 420 -24.02 -4.48 30.63
C TYR A 420 -22.70 -5.10 30.15
N ILE A 421 -22.51 -6.41 30.35
CA ILE A 421 -21.36 -7.16 29.80
C ILE A 421 -21.40 -7.08 28.27
N ALA A 422 -22.55 -7.34 27.63
CA ALA A 422 -22.70 -7.23 26.17
C ALA A 422 -22.42 -5.80 25.67
N TYR A 423 -22.91 -4.78 26.38
CA TYR A 423 -22.64 -3.37 26.08
C TYR A 423 -21.15 -3.02 26.15
N ARG A 424 -20.44 -3.49 27.19
CA ARG A 424 -18.99 -3.28 27.35
C ARG A 424 -18.18 -4.07 26.33
N PHE A 425 -18.58 -5.31 26.01
CA PHE A 425 -17.95 -6.09 24.96
C PHE A 425 -17.98 -5.35 23.62
N ASP A 426 -19.14 -4.82 23.21
CA ASP A 426 -19.26 -4.04 21.98
C ASP A 426 -18.44 -2.74 22.02
N GLU A 427 -18.36 -2.09 23.18
CA GLU A 427 -17.48 -0.93 23.37
C GLU A 427 -15.99 -1.30 23.18
N TYR A 428 -15.54 -2.45 23.70
CA TYR A 428 -14.16 -2.91 23.50
C TYR A 428 -13.87 -3.26 22.04
N VAL A 429 -14.77 -4.01 21.38
CA VAL A 429 -14.66 -4.35 19.95
C VAL A 429 -14.54 -3.07 19.12
N GLU A 430 -15.41 -2.09 19.38
CA GLU A 430 -15.48 -0.85 18.60
C GLU A 430 -14.18 -0.02 18.70
N LYS A 431 -13.42 -0.09 19.80
CA LYS A 431 -12.11 0.59 19.91
C LYS A 431 -11.11 0.12 18.85
N PHE A 432 -11.08 -1.19 18.58
CA PHE A 432 -10.17 -1.76 17.58
C PHE A 432 -10.73 -1.63 16.17
N VAL A 433 -12.01 -1.97 15.98
CA VAL A 433 -12.68 -1.89 14.69
C VAL A 433 -12.69 -0.44 14.17
N SER A 434 -12.91 0.57 15.01
CA SER A 434 -12.86 1.97 14.60
C SER A 434 -11.48 2.38 14.05
N SER A 435 -10.41 1.99 14.74
CA SER A 435 -9.03 2.23 14.29
C SER A 435 -8.77 1.56 12.93
N MET A 436 -9.27 0.33 12.72
CA MET A 436 -9.15 -0.36 11.44
C MET A 436 -10.04 0.23 10.33
N ARG A 437 -11.16 0.87 10.67
CA ARG A 437 -11.95 1.61 9.67
C ARG A 437 -11.24 2.87 9.19
N GLU A 438 -10.41 3.49 10.03
CA GLU A 438 -9.65 4.70 9.67
C GLU A 438 -8.53 4.42 8.66
N VAL A 439 -7.97 3.20 8.66
CA VAL A 439 -6.98 2.81 7.64
C VAL A 439 -7.59 2.59 6.26
N MET A 440 -8.90 2.37 6.16
CA MET A 440 -9.60 2.16 4.89
C MET A 440 -9.80 3.51 4.17
N VAL A 441 -9.19 3.69 3.00
CA VAL A 441 -9.21 4.95 2.25
C VAL A 441 -10.10 4.86 1.01
N ASP A 442 -11.22 5.59 1.01
CA ASP A 442 -12.13 5.67 -0.13
C ASP A 442 -11.55 6.55 -1.25
N ARG A 443 -11.01 5.92 -2.29
CA ARG A 443 -10.33 6.62 -3.40
C ARG A 443 -11.29 7.41 -4.29
N ARG A 444 -12.60 7.21 -4.18
CA ARG A 444 -13.60 7.97 -4.97
C ARG A 444 -13.63 9.45 -4.61
N ALA A 445 -13.20 9.82 -3.41
CA ALA A 445 -13.04 11.21 -3.03
C ALA A 445 -11.83 11.88 -3.70
N GLU A 446 -10.86 11.08 -4.17
CA GLU A 446 -9.57 11.56 -4.67
C GLU A 446 -9.45 11.50 -6.19
N PHE A 447 -10.11 10.54 -6.83
CA PHE A 447 -9.91 10.22 -8.24
C PHE A 447 -11.21 10.24 -9.04
N ALA A 448 -11.10 10.67 -10.29
CA ALA A 448 -12.18 10.54 -11.27
C ALA A 448 -12.42 9.06 -11.64
N PRO A 449 -13.61 8.69 -12.14
CA PRO A 449 -13.95 7.30 -12.47
C PRO A 449 -12.96 6.59 -13.42
N ASP A 450 -12.45 7.30 -14.44
CA ASP A 450 -11.47 6.72 -15.37
C ASP A 450 -10.13 6.43 -14.69
N THR A 451 -9.68 7.31 -13.80
CA THR A 451 -8.47 7.11 -12.99
C THR A 451 -8.67 5.96 -12.01
N LEU A 452 -9.82 5.86 -11.34
CA LEU A 452 -10.14 4.72 -10.46
C LEU A 452 -10.15 3.40 -11.20
N LYS A 453 -10.70 3.40 -12.42
CA LYS A 453 -10.66 2.23 -13.29
C LYS A 453 -9.20 1.85 -13.58
N MET A 454 -8.35 2.81 -13.95
CA MET A 454 -6.92 2.55 -14.19
C MET A 454 -6.20 2.01 -12.95
N GLU A 455 -6.45 2.58 -11.75
CA GLU A 455 -5.87 2.11 -10.50
C GLU A 455 -6.34 0.69 -10.13
N TYR A 456 -7.62 0.38 -10.38
CA TYR A 456 -8.13 -0.99 -10.24
C TYR A 456 -7.49 -1.94 -11.26
N GLU A 457 -7.36 -1.54 -12.53
CA GLU A 457 -6.71 -2.36 -13.57
C GLU A 457 -5.22 -2.62 -13.28
N ARG A 458 -4.60 -1.78 -12.44
CA ARG A 458 -3.22 -1.92 -11.93
C ARG A 458 -3.12 -2.68 -10.60
N GLY A 459 -4.23 -3.16 -10.04
CA GLY A 459 -4.23 -3.89 -8.78
C GLY A 459 -3.95 -3.02 -7.54
N ARG A 460 -4.26 -1.71 -7.60
CA ARG A 460 -3.97 -0.73 -6.52
C ARG A 460 -5.18 -0.27 -5.71
N VAL A 461 -6.34 -0.84 -5.97
CA VAL A 461 -7.57 -0.48 -5.26
C VAL A 461 -8.42 -1.73 -5.11
N TYR A 462 -8.84 -2.01 -3.87
CA TYR A 462 -9.87 -3.02 -3.63
C TYR A 462 -11.21 -2.50 -4.16
N ARG A 463 -11.84 -3.26 -5.04
CA ARG A 463 -13.11 -2.92 -5.65
C ARG A 463 -14.23 -3.80 -5.10
N PHE A 464 -15.01 -3.24 -4.18
CA PHE A 464 -16.16 -3.93 -3.60
C PHE A 464 -17.41 -3.71 -4.47
N SER A 465 -17.98 -4.78 -5.01
CA SER A 465 -19.16 -4.77 -5.88
C SER A 465 -19.71 -6.18 -6.05
N THR A 466 -20.96 -6.28 -6.50
CA THR A 466 -21.67 -7.55 -6.74
C THR A 466 -21.48 -8.13 -8.13
N ASP A 467 -20.68 -7.49 -9.00
CA ASP A 467 -20.40 -8.01 -10.34
C ASP A 467 -19.33 -9.13 -10.32
N GLU A 468 -19.01 -9.72 -11.47
CA GLU A 468 -18.08 -10.85 -11.57
C GLU A 468 -16.59 -10.45 -11.49
N LYS A 469 -16.24 -9.16 -11.51
CA LYS A 469 -14.84 -8.72 -11.54
C LYS A 469 -14.14 -9.00 -10.21
N PRO A 470 -12.86 -9.41 -10.14
CA PRO A 470 -12.20 -9.73 -8.88
C PRO A 470 -12.17 -8.55 -7.89
N VAL A 471 -12.12 -8.84 -6.59
CA VAL A 471 -12.07 -7.80 -5.54
C VAL A 471 -10.77 -6.98 -5.68
N LEU A 472 -9.64 -7.64 -5.90
CA LEU A 472 -8.38 -7.02 -6.24
C LEU A 472 -7.86 -7.69 -7.51
N LYS A 473 -7.51 -6.89 -8.52
CA LYS A 473 -6.88 -7.43 -9.72
C LYS A 473 -5.42 -7.74 -9.40
N GLU A 474 -4.92 -8.87 -9.89
CA GLU A 474 -3.50 -9.18 -9.76
C GLU A 474 -2.65 -8.10 -10.47
N MET A 475 -1.56 -7.71 -9.83
CA MET A 475 -0.64 -6.72 -10.40
C MET A 475 0.10 -7.34 -11.59
N ASP A 476 -0.29 -6.96 -12.80
CA ASP A 476 0.51 -7.20 -13.98
C ASP A 476 1.70 -6.21 -13.95
N ILE A 477 2.90 -6.71 -13.64
CA ILE A 477 4.13 -5.92 -13.82
C ILE A 477 4.43 -5.90 -15.32
N GLU A 478 3.94 -4.89 -16.02
CA GLU A 478 4.37 -4.64 -17.40
C GLU A 478 5.85 -4.22 -17.39
N ALA A 479 6.63 -4.81 -18.31
CA ALA A 479 8.05 -4.49 -18.46
C ALA A 479 8.26 -3.62 -19.70
N GLU A 480 9.14 -2.62 -19.61
CA GLU A 480 9.55 -1.77 -20.72
C GLU A 480 11.06 -1.48 -20.69
N GLY A 481 11.59 -0.95 -21.80
CA GLY A 481 12.94 -0.44 -21.85
C GLY A 481 13.01 1.01 -21.40
N HIS A 482 14.14 1.40 -20.79
CA HIS A 482 14.45 2.78 -20.44
C HIS A 482 15.80 3.19 -21.02
N LEU A 483 15.84 4.33 -21.70
CA LEU A 483 17.06 4.95 -22.23
C LEU A 483 17.34 6.22 -21.44
N PHE A 484 18.51 6.26 -20.81
CA PHE A 484 19.05 7.46 -20.19
C PHE A 484 20.17 8.03 -21.06
N ILE A 485 20.13 9.34 -21.30
CA ILE A 485 21.09 10.08 -22.11
C ILE A 485 21.61 11.22 -21.25
N ASP A 486 22.93 11.29 -21.06
CA ASP A 486 23.53 12.27 -20.16
C ASP A 486 24.72 12.98 -20.80
N MET A 487 24.71 14.32 -20.76
CA MET A 487 25.82 15.17 -21.22
C MET A 487 26.84 15.37 -20.09
N LYS A 488 27.97 14.67 -20.16
CA LYS A 488 29.02 14.77 -19.15
C LYS A 488 29.98 15.94 -19.39
N ASP A 489 30.62 16.41 -18.30
CA ASP A 489 31.53 17.57 -18.22
C ASP A 489 30.89 18.95 -18.50
N PHE A 490 29.56 18.99 -18.53
CA PHE A 490 28.72 20.20 -18.65
C PHE A 490 29.07 21.26 -17.60
N THR A 491 29.04 20.91 -16.31
CA THR A 491 29.24 21.85 -15.17
C THR A 491 30.60 22.55 -15.17
N LYS A 492 31.68 21.84 -15.54
CA LYS A 492 33.04 22.41 -15.60
C LYS A 492 33.18 23.45 -16.72
N LYS A 493 32.41 23.31 -17.81
CA LYS A 493 32.40 24.23 -18.95
C LYS A 493 31.41 25.39 -18.76
N THR A 494 30.28 25.17 -18.08
CA THR A 494 29.33 26.23 -17.69
C THR A 494 29.97 27.28 -16.76
N LEU A 495 30.96 26.91 -15.95
CA LEU A 495 31.77 27.88 -15.20
C LEU A 495 32.62 28.81 -16.09
N LYS A 496 32.94 28.39 -17.33
CA LYS A 496 33.74 29.16 -18.30
C LYS A 496 32.89 29.92 -19.32
N ALA A 497 31.69 29.44 -19.65
CA ALA A 497 30.75 30.07 -20.58
C ALA A 497 29.47 30.48 -19.84
N LYS A 498 29.15 31.78 -19.81
CA LYS A 498 27.96 32.34 -19.11
C LYS A 498 26.69 31.50 -19.37
N GLU A 499 25.91 31.23 -18.33
CA GLU A 499 24.75 30.30 -18.31
C GLU A 499 23.76 30.49 -19.47
N ILE A 500 23.48 31.73 -19.88
CA ILE A 500 22.56 32.06 -20.98
C ILE A 500 23.03 31.47 -22.32
N ALA A 501 24.32 31.60 -22.63
CA ALA A 501 24.88 31.06 -23.87
C ALA A 501 24.87 29.51 -23.86
N MET A 502 24.92 28.91 -22.66
CA MET A 502 24.83 27.47 -22.49
C MET A 502 23.39 26.96 -22.66
N ALA A 503 22.38 27.71 -22.21
CA ALA A 503 20.99 27.35 -22.40
C ALA A 503 20.60 27.29 -23.89
N ASP A 504 20.93 28.34 -24.65
CA ASP A 504 20.70 28.40 -26.10
C ASP A 504 21.44 27.27 -26.84
N PHE A 505 22.64 26.95 -26.34
CA PHE A 505 23.45 25.86 -26.84
C PHE A 505 22.78 24.50 -26.62
N MET A 506 22.32 24.21 -25.40
CA MET A 506 21.67 22.95 -25.05
C MET A 506 20.36 22.77 -25.82
N GLU A 507 19.57 23.83 -25.95
CA GLU A 507 18.32 23.80 -26.71
C GLU A 507 18.56 23.41 -28.18
N SER A 508 19.54 24.06 -28.83
CA SER A 508 19.76 23.93 -30.28
C SER A 508 20.54 22.67 -30.68
N ASN A 509 21.48 22.23 -29.83
CA ASN A 509 22.45 21.19 -30.19
C ASN A 509 22.22 19.86 -29.46
N PHE A 510 21.49 19.86 -28.34
CA PHE A 510 21.24 18.66 -27.54
C PHE A 510 19.74 18.30 -27.52
N TYR A 511 18.89 19.15 -26.94
CA TYR A 511 17.47 18.82 -26.73
C TYR A 511 16.67 18.70 -28.04
N LYS A 512 16.61 19.75 -28.87
CA LYS A 512 15.78 19.73 -30.10
C LYS A 512 16.19 18.61 -31.06
N PRO A 513 17.48 18.37 -31.36
CA PRO A 513 17.89 17.30 -32.25
C PRO A 513 17.52 15.90 -31.73
N ILE A 514 17.70 15.65 -30.43
CA ILE A 514 17.36 14.36 -29.81
C ILE A 514 15.84 14.13 -29.81
N LEU A 515 15.05 15.15 -29.44
CA LEU A 515 13.59 15.08 -29.47
C LEU A 515 13.06 14.86 -30.91
N SER A 516 13.67 15.51 -31.90
CA SER A 516 13.34 15.30 -33.31
C SER A 516 13.65 13.88 -33.79
N ALA A 517 14.77 13.29 -33.35
CA ALA A 517 15.09 11.90 -33.63
C ALA A 517 14.09 10.94 -32.95
N ALA A 518 13.78 11.16 -31.67
CA ALA A 518 12.82 10.36 -30.91
C ALA A 518 11.40 10.41 -31.51
N GLY A 519 10.99 11.55 -32.07
CA GLY A 519 9.68 11.73 -32.71
C GLY A 519 9.38 10.74 -33.84
N ARG A 520 10.40 10.15 -34.49
CA ARG A 520 10.23 9.10 -35.52
C ARG A 520 9.71 7.78 -34.96
N TYR A 521 9.91 7.55 -33.67
CA TYR A 521 9.54 6.33 -32.95
C TYR A 521 8.36 6.56 -31.99
N GLY A 522 7.79 7.77 -32.00
CA GLY A 522 6.67 8.17 -31.15
C GLY A 522 5.31 7.77 -31.71
N SER A 523 4.30 7.80 -30.83
CA SER A 523 2.92 7.35 -31.09
C SER A 523 2.14 8.22 -32.10
N SER A 524 2.70 9.36 -32.55
CA SER A 524 2.00 10.34 -33.40
C SER A 524 2.10 10.05 -34.91
N ALA A 525 2.94 9.10 -35.34
CA ALA A 525 3.20 8.85 -36.76
C ALA A 525 2.15 7.95 -37.45
N ALA A 526 1.28 7.30 -36.69
CA ALA A 526 0.15 6.53 -37.23
C ALA A 526 -1.03 6.69 -36.28
N GLY A 527 -2.23 7.04 -36.78
CA GLY A 527 -3.45 7.29 -36.00
C GLY A 527 -4.05 6.08 -35.26
N LEU A 528 -3.21 5.21 -34.69
CA LEU A 528 -3.56 4.10 -33.83
C LEU A 528 -3.05 4.40 -32.42
N ARG A 529 -3.96 4.58 -31.46
CA ARG A 529 -3.64 4.56 -30.03
C ARG A 529 -2.99 3.20 -29.70
N ASP A 530 -1.95 3.25 -28.87
CA ASP A 530 -1.30 2.12 -28.18
C ASP A 530 -0.56 1.09 -29.03
N ASN A 531 0.49 1.52 -29.73
CA ASN A 531 1.60 0.60 -30.02
C ASN A 531 2.51 0.54 -28.79
N LYS A 532 2.48 -0.59 -28.06
CA LYS A 532 3.33 -0.86 -26.87
C LYS A 532 4.83 -0.65 -27.15
N ASN A 533 5.25 -0.68 -28.42
CA ASN A 533 6.65 -0.46 -28.80
C ASN A 533 7.02 1.02 -28.99
N SER A 534 6.07 1.95 -28.93
CA SER A 534 6.37 3.39 -29.15
C SER A 534 7.23 3.99 -28.03
N ILE A 535 8.09 4.94 -28.40
CA ILE A 535 8.94 5.66 -27.44
C ILE A 535 8.16 6.85 -26.85
N ARG A 536 8.28 7.03 -25.53
CA ARG A 536 7.67 8.12 -24.76
C ARG A 536 8.76 8.90 -24.01
N LEU A 537 8.64 10.23 -24.01
CA LEU A 537 9.49 11.08 -23.18
C LEU A 537 9.00 11.03 -21.72
N ASN A 538 9.90 10.70 -20.80
CA ASN A 538 9.60 10.68 -19.37
C ASN A 538 10.03 11.94 -18.67
N ASN A 539 11.25 12.40 -18.92
CA ASN A 539 11.81 13.54 -18.21
C ASN A 539 12.91 14.26 -19.01
N LEU A 540 13.08 15.55 -18.71
CA LEU A 540 14.20 16.40 -19.11
C LEU A 540 14.83 16.96 -17.83
N LEU A 541 16.05 16.53 -17.50
CA LEU A 541 16.70 16.81 -16.23
C LEU A 541 18.03 17.53 -16.47
N GLY A 542 18.04 18.86 -16.56
CA GLY A 542 19.26 19.68 -16.55
C GLY A 542 20.19 19.47 -17.76
N ASP A 543 20.95 18.38 -17.79
CA ASP A 543 21.86 17.92 -18.83
C ASP A 543 21.53 16.50 -19.34
N ALA A 544 20.43 15.91 -18.86
CA ALA A 544 19.99 14.56 -19.20
C ALA A 544 18.56 14.48 -19.78
N ILE A 545 18.30 13.39 -20.51
CA ILE A 545 17.02 13.07 -21.15
C ILE A 545 16.68 11.60 -20.89
N ILE A 546 15.41 11.32 -20.56
CA ILE A 546 14.92 9.98 -20.27
C ILE A 546 13.77 9.59 -21.20
N PHE A 547 13.93 8.46 -21.88
CA PHE A 547 12.90 7.85 -22.71
C PHE A 547 12.51 6.45 -22.19
N SER A 548 11.25 6.07 -22.39
CA SER A 548 10.71 4.73 -22.14
C SER A 548 10.05 4.16 -23.39
N GLY A 549 10.04 2.84 -23.55
CA GLY A 549 9.27 2.16 -24.61
C GLY A 549 9.85 0.82 -25.04
N GLY A 550 9.52 0.41 -26.28
CA GLY A 550 10.02 -0.85 -26.87
C GLY A 550 11.53 -0.83 -27.11
N ILE A 551 12.23 -1.90 -26.73
CA ILE A 551 13.70 -1.92 -26.67
C ILE A 551 14.35 -1.79 -28.05
N THR A 552 13.71 -2.35 -29.09
CA THR A 552 14.18 -2.25 -30.48
C THR A 552 14.23 -0.79 -30.94
N ASN A 553 13.22 0.00 -30.59
CA ASN A 553 13.16 1.41 -30.96
C ASN A 553 14.15 2.24 -30.15
N LEU A 554 14.36 1.90 -28.87
CA LEU A 554 15.37 2.57 -28.04
C LEU A 554 16.80 2.35 -28.57
N ILE A 555 17.14 1.13 -29.01
CA ILE A 555 18.44 0.85 -29.65
C ILE A 555 18.59 1.60 -30.97
N ALA A 556 17.54 1.68 -31.81
CA ALA A 556 17.58 2.49 -33.02
C ALA A 556 17.79 3.99 -32.71
N LEU A 557 17.13 4.48 -31.66
CA LEU A 557 17.24 5.86 -31.19
C LEU A 557 18.67 6.18 -30.70
N THR A 558 19.35 5.29 -29.99
CA THR A 558 20.75 5.55 -29.57
C THR A 558 21.68 5.72 -30.78
N GLY A 559 21.47 4.94 -31.85
CA GLY A 559 22.15 5.11 -33.13
C GLY A 559 21.90 6.48 -33.77
N ASP A 560 20.66 6.95 -33.77
CA ASP A 560 20.31 8.30 -34.25
C ASP A 560 20.97 9.41 -33.41
N ILE A 561 20.93 9.30 -32.09
CA ILE A 561 21.55 10.28 -31.17
C ILE A 561 23.05 10.34 -31.40
N ARG A 562 23.73 9.20 -31.57
CA ARG A 562 25.18 9.19 -31.84
C ARG A 562 25.52 9.92 -33.13
N ARG A 563 24.71 9.79 -34.18
CA ARG A 563 24.89 10.55 -35.44
C ARG A 563 24.70 12.04 -35.24
N VAL A 564 23.73 12.45 -34.41
CA VAL A 564 23.54 13.85 -34.02
C VAL A 564 24.80 14.38 -33.30
N MET A 565 25.29 13.66 -32.29
CA MET A 565 26.47 14.05 -31.52
C MET A 565 27.75 14.09 -32.38
N LYS A 566 27.93 13.13 -33.29
CA LYS A 566 29.07 13.10 -34.22
C LYS A 566 29.09 14.30 -35.16
N ARG A 567 27.95 14.61 -35.79
CA ARG A 567 27.83 15.81 -36.66
C ARG A 567 28.15 17.09 -35.90
N TYR A 568 27.73 17.16 -34.65
CA TYR A 568 28.05 18.27 -33.78
C TYR A 568 29.56 18.36 -33.48
N LYS A 569 30.21 17.24 -33.12
CA LYS A 569 31.66 17.17 -32.92
C LYS A 569 32.43 17.65 -34.16
N GLU A 570 32.06 17.17 -35.34
CA GLU A 570 32.66 17.59 -36.62
C GLU A 570 32.46 19.10 -36.92
N GLN A 571 31.35 19.70 -36.46
CA GLN A 571 31.11 21.15 -36.60
C GLN A 571 31.92 21.98 -35.61
N LEU A 572 32.15 21.47 -34.39
CA LEU A 572 33.03 22.09 -33.40
C LEU A 572 34.50 22.07 -33.85
N GLU A 573 34.98 20.93 -34.33
CA GLU A 573 36.35 20.75 -34.82
C GLU A 573 36.68 21.72 -35.97
N LYS A 574 35.68 22.08 -36.78
CA LYS A 574 35.83 23.08 -37.85
C LYS A 574 35.87 24.54 -37.36
N ARG A 575 35.42 24.81 -36.12
CA ARG A 575 35.28 26.17 -35.56
C ARG A 575 36.37 26.52 -34.53
N ILE A 576 37.08 25.54 -33.98
CA ILE A 576 38.10 25.72 -32.94
C ILE A 576 39.39 25.03 -33.42
N PRO A 577 40.54 25.72 -33.52
CA PRO A 577 41.82 25.08 -33.86
C PRO A 577 42.18 24.02 -32.81
N HIS A 578 42.49 22.80 -33.25
CA HIS A 578 42.97 21.71 -32.42
C HIS A 578 44.12 22.17 -31.52
N ILE A 579 43.89 22.24 -30.20
CA ILE A 579 44.99 22.16 -29.24
C ILE A 579 45.36 20.67 -29.17
N VAL A 580 46.65 20.40 -29.15
CA VAL A 580 47.24 19.09 -29.41
C VAL A 580 47.09 18.17 -28.19
N GLU A 581 45.93 17.52 -28.04
CA GLU A 581 45.60 16.64 -26.90
C GLU A 581 46.49 15.39 -26.81
N GLU A 582 46.79 14.72 -27.93
CA GLU A 582 47.66 13.52 -27.94
C GLU A 582 49.12 13.85 -27.59
N GLU A 583 49.66 14.98 -28.05
CA GLU A 583 51.00 15.43 -27.60
C GLU A 583 50.97 15.87 -26.14
N LEU A 584 49.91 16.53 -25.66
CA LEU A 584 49.81 16.96 -24.27
C LEU A 584 49.81 15.76 -23.31
N LEU A 585 48.99 14.73 -23.57
CA LEU A 585 48.95 13.51 -22.76
C LEU A 585 50.28 12.73 -22.82
N SER A 586 50.87 12.59 -24.01
CA SER A 586 52.18 11.95 -24.18
C SER A 586 53.29 12.71 -23.45
N ASN A 587 53.25 14.04 -23.46
CA ASN A 587 54.24 14.89 -22.78
C ASN A 587 54.08 14.82 -21.25
N ILE A 588 52.85 14.85 -20.73
CA ILE A 588 52.57 14.66 -19.30
C ILE A 588 53.12 13.29 -18.83
N HIS A 589 52.87 12.21 -19.59
CA HIS A 589 53.37 10.87 -19.25
C HIS A 589 54.90 10.75 -19.34
N LYS A 590 55.52 11.28 -20.41
CA LYS A 590 57.00 11.27 -20.55
C LYS A 590 57.69 12.04 -19.42
N ASN A 591 57.15 13.20 -19.04
CA ASN A 591 57.68 13.98 -17.93
C ASN A 591 57.55 13.25 -16.59
N PHE A 592 56.41 12.59 -16.37
CA PHE A 592 56.18 11.76 -15.19
C PHE A 592 57.18 10.60 -15.10
N GLU A 593 57.33 9.79 -16.15
CA GLU A 593 58.26 8.65 -16.15
C GLU A 593 59.72 9.09 -15.98
N ALA A 594 60.13 10.19 -16.63
CA ALA A 594 61.48 10.74 -16.47
C ALA A 594 61.76 11.17 -15.01
N MET A 595 60.82 11.89 -14.38
CA MET A 595 60.94 12.31 -12.97
C MET A 595 60.86 11.12 -12.00
N LYS A 596 60.04 10.10 -12.32
CA LYS A 596 59.92 8.88 -11.53
C LYS A 596 61.20 8.04 -11.57
N GLU A 597 61.82 7.89 -12.74
CA GLU A 597 63.12 7.22 -12.87
C GLU A 597 64.25 7.98 -12.15
N GLU A 598 64.21 9.31 -12.12
CA GLU A 598 65.15 10.13 -11.36
C GLU A 598 65.00 9.90 -9.84
N ILE A 599 63.78 10.02 -9.32
CA ILE A 599 63.47 9.76 -7.90
C ILE A 599 63.81 8.31 -7.52
N GLY A 600 63.50 7.33 -8.38
CA GLY A 600 63.83 5.92 -8.16
C GLY A 600 65.34 5.66 -8.07
N ARG A 601 66.14 6.35 -8.90
CA ARG A 601 67.61 6.28 -8.85
C ARG A 601 68.18 6.93 -7.59
N GLU A 602 67.63 8.07 -7.16
CA GLU A 602 68.02 8.72 -5.91
C GLU A 602 67.67 7.87 -4.69
N ARG A 603 66.48 7.27 -4.68
CA ARG A 603 66.03 6.35 -3.62
C ARG A 603 66.93 5.12 -3.52
N ALA A 604 67.24 4.47 -4.65
CA ALA A 604 68.12 3.29 -4.67
C ALA A 604 69.56 3.62 -4.19
N LYS A 605 70.05 4.83 -4.43
CA LYS A 605 71.34 5.30 -3.88
C LYS A 605 71.27 5.53 -2.37
N MET A 606 70.21 6.18 -1.88
CA MET A 606 70.01 6.41 -0.44
C MET A 606 69.75 5.12 0.35
N GLU A 607 68.95 4.19 -0.19
CA GLU A 607 68.72 2.88 0.44
C GLU A 607 70.03 2.09 0.58
N LYS A 608 70.94 2.17 -0.41
CA LYS A 608 72.28 1.59 -0.32
C LYS A 608 73.18 2.29 0.71
N ALA A 609 73.10 3.61 0.83
CA ALA A 609 73.88 4.38 1.82
C ALA A 609 73.41 4.12 3.27
N ILE A 610 72.10 3.99 3.48
CA ILE A 610 71.51 3.58 4.77
C ILE A 610 71.92 2.14 5.11
N ALA A 611 71.88 1.22 4.14
CA ALA A 611 72.34 -0.15 4.33
C ALA A 611 73.86 -0.24 4.65
N ALA A 612 74.64 0.75 4.22
CA ALA A 612 76.07 0.89 4.54
C ALA A 612 76.36 1.56 5.90
N GLY A 613 75.32 1.95 6.67
CA GLY A 613 75.45 2.44 8.04
C GLY A 613 75.56 3.95 8.21
N GLU A 614 75.30 4.75 7.16
CA GLU A 614 75.25 6.22 7.28
C GLU A 614 74.02 6.69 8.07
N LYS A 615 74.25 7.39 9.19
CA LYS A 615 73.19 7.88 10.08
C LYS A 615 72.68 9.25 9.63
N GLY A 616 71.36 9.47 9.75
CA GLY A 616 70.70 10.75 9.45
C GLY A 616 70.01 10.85 8.09
N LEU A 617 70.08 9.80 7.26
CA LEU A 617 69.48 9.76 5.93
C LEU A 617 68.00 9.34 5.90
N GLU A 618 67.45 8.92 7.04
CA GLU A 618 66.06 8.46 7.16
C GLU A 618 65.05 9.59 6.86
N ALA A 619 65.33 10.82 7.27
CA ALA A 619 64.48 11.98 7.01
C ALA A 619 64.45 12.34 5.50
N SER A 620 65.60 12.29 4.83
CA SER A 620 65.68 12.54 3.38
C SER A 620 65.02 11.43 2.55
N LEU A 621 65.01 10.19 3.04
CA LEU A 621 64.27 9.09 2.42
C LEU A 621 62.74 9.30 2.54
N VAL A 622 62.26 9.82 3.67
CA VAL A 622 60.85 10.19 3.85
C VAL A 622 60.48 11.35 2.92
N GLU A 623 61.34 12.35 2.78
CA GLU A 623 61.13 13.48 1.87
C GLU A 623 61.08 13.04 0.39
N LEU A 624 61.93 12.09 -0.03
CA LEU A 624 61.85 11.48 -1.36
C LEU A 624 60.53 10.71 -1.58
N ARG A 625 60.04 9.99 -0.56
CA ARG A 625 58.72 9.32 -0.63
C ARG A 625 57.57 10.31 -0.73
N GLU A 626 57.63 11.43 -0.02
CA GLU A 626 56.65 12.51 -0.17
C GLU A 626 56.71 13.15 -1.57
N LYS A 627 57.91 13.32 -2.12
CA LYS A 627 58.10 13.85 -3.48
C LYS A 627 57.55 12.89 -4.54
N GLU A 628 57.76 11.58 -4.38
CA GLU A 628 57.16 10.52 -5.22
C GLU A 628 55.63 10.57 -5.16
N TYR A 629 55.06 10.63 -3.96
CA TYR A 629 53.61 10.75 -3.76
C TYR A 629 53.01 12.02 -4.38
N ARG A 630 53.68 13.17 -4.22
CA ARG A 630 53.25 14.45 -4.83
C ARG A 630 53.33 14.39 -6.35
N LEU A 631 54.34 13.75 -6.92
CA LEU A 631 54.47 13.55 -8.36
C LEU A 631 53.31 12.67 -8.89
N GLU A 632 53.01 11.55 -8.24
CA GLU A 632 51.88 10.68 -8.61
C GLU A 632 50.52 11.40 -8.51
N LYS A 633 50.34 12.20 -7.46
CA LYS A 633 49.13 13.02 -7.29
C LYS A 633 49.01 14.09 -8.38
N THR A 634 50.08 14.82 -8.66
CA THR A 634 50.11 15.87 -9.70
C THR A 634 49.86 15.26 -11.07
N TYR A 635 50.47 14.12 -11.38
CA TYR A 635 50.26 13.38 -12.62
C TYR A 635 48.79 12.96 -12.79
N LYS A 636 48.15 12.47 -11.71
CA LYS A 636 46.72 12.13 -11.73
C LYS A 636 45.85 13.37 -11.98
N GLU A 637 46.13 14.47 -11.30
CA GLU A 637 45.40 15.74 -11.45
C GLU A 637 45.57 16.35 -12.85
N GLU A 638 46.77 16.30 -13.41
CA GLU A 638 47.08 16.76 -14.78
C GLU A 638 46.42 15.87 -15.84
N LEU A 639 46.40 14.55 -15.66
CA LEU A 639 45.63 13.65 -16.53
C LEU A 639 44.14 13.99 -16.47
N GLU A 640 43.56 14.08 -15.27
CA GLU A 640 42.15 14.39 -15.09
C GLU A 640 41.76 15.75 -15.70
N ALA A 641 42.66 16.74 -15.65
CA ALA A 641 42.47 18.05 -16.27
C ALA A 641 42.57 18.01 -17.80
N ALA A 642 43.50 17.23 -18.36
CA ALA A 642 43.68 17.08 -19.80
C ALA A 642 42.50 16.32 -20.46
N ILE A 643 41.93 15.33 -19.75
CA ILE A 643 40.85 14.46 -20.24
C ILE A 643 39.49 15.18 -20.39
N GLY A 644 39.22 16.22 -19.60
CA GLY A 644 37.90 16.88 -19.52
C GLY A 644 37.50 17.78 -20.71
N GLN A 645 38.11 17.62 -21.90
CA GLN A 645 37.99 18.58 -23.01
C GLN A 645 36.97 18.19 -24.10
N GLU A 646 36.56 16.92 -24.25
CA GLU A 646 35.56 16.51 -25.25
C GLU A 646 34.09 16.76 -24.80
N MET A 647 33.16 16.95 -25.74
CA MET A 647 31.71 17.01 -25.45
C MET A 647 31.03 15.77 -26.04
N GLU A 648 30.65 14.83 -25.20
CA GLU A 648 30.01 13.59 -25.62
C GLU A 648 28.93 13.15 -24.63
N ALA A 649 27.87 12.51 -25.14
CA ALA A 649 26.77 12.01 -24.33
C ALA A 649 27.00 10.53 -23.98
N GLY A 650 26.87 10.17 -22.71
CA GLY A 650 26.77 8.78 -22.29
C GLY A 650 25.36 8.25 -22.54
N LEU A 651 25.22 7.07 -23.14
CA LEU A 651 23.93 6.43 -23.37
C LEU A 651 23.91 5.07 -22.65
N PHE A 652 22.83 4.80 -21.91
CA PHE A 652 22.64 3.52 -21.26
C PHE A 652 21.18 3.07 -21.34
N ILE A 653 20.95 1.82 -21.74
CA ILE A 653 19.62 1.21 -21.83
C ILE A 653 19.47 0.12 -20.76
N THR A 654 18.35 0.16 -20.02
CA THR A 654 17.93 -0.91 -19.11
C THR A 654 16.58 -1.47 -19.53
N TYR A 655 16.22 -2.64 -19.02
CA TYR A 655 14.91 -3.25 -19.23
C TYR A 655 14.41 -3.87 -17.92
N GLY A 656 13.14 -3.65 -17.60
CA GLY A 656 12.49 -4.20 -16.40
C GLY A 656 11.14 -3.52 -16.17
N SER A 657 10.70 -3.45 -14.92
CA SER A 657 9.37 -2.92 -14.54
C SER A 657 9.12 -1.52 -15.11
N GLU A 658 7.92 -1.30 -15.66
CA GLU A 658 7.47 0.00 -16.15
C GLU A 658 7.60 1.09 -15.07
N ALA A 659 7.96 2.29 -15.49
CA ALA A 659 8.13 3.39 -14.56
C ALA A 659 6.77 3.90 -14.05
N GLU A 660 6.71 4.19 -12.76
CA GLU A 660 5.54 4.81 -12.12
C GLU A 660 5.41 6.26 -12.54
N VAL A 661 4.36 6.56 -13.29
CA VAL A 661 4.06 7.92 -13.74
C VAL A 661 3.02 8.56 -12.84
N ILE A 662 3.45 9.61 -12.13
CA ILE A 662 2.59 10.50 -11.37
C ILE A 662 2.24 11.70 -12.26
N LEU A 663 0.94 11.91 -12.46
CA LEU A 663 0.41 13.10 -13.13
C LEU A 663 -0.22 14.01 -12.07
N MET A 664 0.39 15.17 -11.86
CA MET A 664 -0.12 16.20 -10.96
C MET A 664 -0.71 17.31 -11.80
N LYS A 665 -2.00 17.62 -11.58
CA LYS A 665 -2.63 18.82 -12.12
C LYS A 665 -2.66 19.87 -11.02
N ASP A 666 -1.84 20.89 -11.19
CA ASP A 666 -1.78 22.02 -10.28
C ASP A 666 -2.32 23.29 -10.97
N ASN A 667 -3.06 24.10 -10.22
CA ASN A 667 -3.71 25.29 -10.76
C ASN A 667 -2.71 26.38 -11.19
N PHE A 668 -1.50 26.37 -10.64
CA PHE A 668 -0.44 27.32 -10.95
C PHE A 668 0.60 26.73 -11.91
N TRP A 669 1.01 25.47 -11.67
CA TRP A 669 2.08 24.81 -12.44
C TRP A 669 1.60 24.00 -13.66
N GLY A 670 0.28 23.86 -13.86
CA GLY A 670 -0.29 23.07 -14.95
C GLY A 670 -0.15 21.56 -14.72
N GLU A 671 0.01 20.79 -15.80
CA GLU A 671 0.19 19.34 -15.74
C GLU A 671 1.68 19.00 -15.60
N VAL A 672 2.05 18.49 -14.42
CA VAL A 672 3.41 18.04 -14.09
C VAL A 672 3.45 16.52 -14.12
N LYS A 673 4.37 15.96 -14.91
CA LYS A 673 4.61 14.52 -15.04
C LYS A 673 5.91 14.16 -14.32
N VAL A 674 5.84 13.19 -13.41
CA VAL A 674 7.03 12.62 -12.73
C VAL A 674 7.03 11.12 -12.97
N ALA A 675 8.15 10.58 -13.47
CA ALA A 675 8.35 9.15 -13.66
C ALA A 675 9.36 8.63 -12.62
N ILE A 676 9.00 7.58 -11.89
CA ILE A 676 9.83 6.95 -10.86
C ILE A 676 9.98 5.47 -11.22
N GLY A 677 11.22 5.00 -11.36
CA GLY A 677 11.46 3.60 -11.69
C GLY A 677 12.86 3.18 -11.30
N GLU A 678 12.98 1.98 -10.77
CA GLU A 678 14.26 1.37 -10.41
C GLU A 678 15.21 1.31 -11.61
N LYS A 679 14.69 0.86 -12.76
CA LYS A 679 15.44 0.77 -14.01
C LYS A 679 15.82 2.12 -14.62
N ILE A 680 15.09 3.19 -14.29
CA ILE A 680 15.50 4.57 -14.64
C ILE A 680 16.76 4.96 -13.85
N ASN A 681 16.79 4.65 -12.56
CA ASN A 681 17.95 4.94 -11.70
C ASN A 681 19.18 4.12 -12.13
N GLU A 682 18.98 2.86 -12.47
CA GLU A 682 20.04 2.00 -13.02
C GLU A 682 20.58 2.57 -14.34
N ALA A 683 19.69 2.97 -15.27
CA ALA A 683 20.11 3.56 -16.54
C ALA A 683 20.89 4.87 -16.33
N ALA A 684 20.46 5.72 -15.40
CA ALA A 684 21.19 6.93 -15.05
C ALA A 684 22.61 6.62 -14.56
N ARG A 685 22.77 5.67 -13.63
CA ARG A 685 24.09 5.27 -13.10
C ARG A 685 24.98 4.61 -14.16
N GLY A 686 24.38 3.91 -15.11
CA GLY A 686 25.08 3.31 -16.25
C GLY A 686 25.72 4.33 -17.21
N THR A 687 25.31 5.60 -17.20
CA THR A 687 25.97 6.68 -17.96
C THR A 687 27.17 7.31 -17.26
N SER A 688 27.60 6.76 -16.10
CA SER A 688 28.71 7.31 -15.32
C SER A 688 30.05 7.30 -16.07
N ARG A 689 30.92 8.26 -15.74
CA ARG A 689 32.28 8.41 -16.26
C ARG A 689 33.27 8.48 -15.10
N SER A 690 33.64 7.31 -14.57
CA SER A 690 34.64 7.24 -13.49
C SER A 690 36.03 7.65 -14.01
N SER A 691 36.55 8.80 -13.53
CA SER A 691 37.89 9.29 -13.89
C SER A 691 38.98 8.30 -13.50
N ILE A 692 38.78 7.57 -12.40
CA ILE A 692 39.71 6.56 -11.88
C ILE A 692 39.84 5.38 -12.85
N VAL A 693 38.70 4.88 -13.35
CA VAL A 693 38.69 3.78 -14.32
C VAL A 693 39.40 4.21 -15.60
N TRP A 694 39.08 5.40 -16.12
CA TRP A 694 39.71 5.92 -17.34
C TRP A 694 41.21 6.18 -17.18
N ALA A 695 41.65 6.81 -16.09
CA ALA A 695 43.08 7.03 -15.84
C ALA A 695 43.87 5.71 -15.77
N LYS A 696 43.27 4.65 -15.21
CA LYS A 696 43.85 3.30 -15.22
C LYS A 696 43.95 2.74 -16.63
N MET A 697 42.92 2.94 -17.46
CA MET A 697 42.93 2.52 -18.86
C MET A 697 44.01 3.26 -19.64
N GLU A 698 44.02 4.58 -19.64
CA GLU A 698 45.03 5.38 -20.36
C GLU A 698 46.46 4.99 -19.99
N ARG A 699 46.73 4.74 -18.70
CA ARG A 699 48.03 4.24 -18.27
C ARG A 699 48.39 2.90 -18.93
N LEU A 700 47.45 1.94 -18.97
CA LEU A 700 47.69 0.63 -19.60
C LEU A 700 47.89 0.75 -21.11
N LEU A 701 47.16 1.64 -21.79
CA LEU A 701 47.35 1.87 -23.22
C LEU A 701 48.73 2.44 -23.52
N GLU A 702 49.17 3.44 -22.76
CA GLU A 702 50.47 4.08 -22.97
C GLU A 702 51.64 3.15 -22.66
N GLU A 703 51.54 2.35 -21.59
CA GLU A 703 52.49 1.26 -21.30
C GLU A 703 52.61 0.30 -22.48
N GLU A 704 51.50 -0.09 -23.10
CA GLU A 704 51.51 -1.01 -24.23
C GLU A 704 52.00 -0.35 -25.54
N ARG A 705 51.70 0.93 -25.77
CA ARG A 705 52.26 1.73 -26.89
C ARG A 705 53.78 1.78 -26.82
N MET A 706 54.32 2.04 -25.63
CA MET A 706 55.77 2.06 -25.39
C MET A 706 56.38 0.67 -25.60
N LYS A 707 55.76 -0.37 -25.06
CA LYS A 707 56.21 -1.76 -25.19
C LYS A 707 56.20 -2.27 -26.64
N ARG A 708 55.16 -1.96 -27.41
CA ARG A 708 55.03 -2.34 -28.83
C ARG A 708 55.72 -1.36 -29.79
N ARG A 709 56.18 -0.22 -29.29
CA ARG A 709 56.70 0.91 -30.09
C ARG A 709 55.71 1.35 -31.17
N ASN A 710 54.42 1.30 -30.85
CA ASN A 710 53.35 1.68 -31.76
C ASN A 710 52.52 2.82 -31.13
N PRO A 711 52.78 4.09 -31.50
CA PRO A 711 52.04 5.22 -30.94
C PRO A 711 50.59 5.28 -31.45
N SER A 712 50.24 4.63 -32.56
CA SER A 712 48.89 4.66 -33.12
C SER A 712 47.95 3.62 -32.53
N LEU A 713 48.38 2.88 -31.50
CA LEU A 713 47.56 1.87 -30.83
C LEU A 713 46.35 2.55 -30.15
N LYS A 714 45.17 1.96 -30.33
CA LYS A 714 43.91 2.49 -29.79
C LYS A 714 43.13 1.41 -29.05
N TYR A 715 42.10 1.84 -28.36
CA TYR A 715 41.11 0.94 -27.81
C TYR A 715 40.03 0.56 -28.84
N PRO A 716 39.50 -0.67 -28.80
CA PRO A 716 38.45 -1.14 -29.70
C PRO A 716 37.03 -0.76 -29.28
N LEU A 717 36.85 -0.35 -28.01
CA LEU A 717 35.58 -0.14 -27.31
C LEU A 717 35.58 1.23 -26.61
N ASP A 718 34.38 1.74 -26.28
CA ASP A 718 34.16 3.03 -25.62
C ASP A 718 33.68 2.88 -24.16
N ILE A 719 33.44 1.65 -23.69
CA ILE A 719 32.91 1.35 -22.35
C ILE A 719 33.86 0.46 -21.56
N TYR A 720 34.22 0.92 -20.36
CA TYR A 720 35.17 0.23 -19.47
C TYR A 720 34.60 0.09 -18.07
N ILE A 721 34.67 -1.13 -17.54
CA ILE A 721 34.32 -1.42 -16.15
C ILE A 721 35.59 -1.84 -15.41
N GLY A 722 35.86 -1.15 -14.30
CA GLY A 722 37.05 -1.36 -13.50
C GLY A 722 36.73 -1.50 -12.02
N LYS A 723 37.43 -2.40 -11.34
CA LYS A 723 37.43 -2.44 -9.87
C LYS A 723 38.19 -1.23 -9.33
N THR A 724 37.53 -0.49 -8.46
CA THR A 724 38.08 0.57 -7.63
C THR A 724 38.09 0.09 -6.18
N TYR A 725 39.09 0.51 -5.43
CA TYR A 725 39.25 0.15 -4.03
C TYR A 725 39.26 1.42 -3.20
N GLY A 726 38.54 1.43 -2.10
CA GLY A 726 38.37 2.60 -1.24
C GLY A 726 38.39 2.25 0.23
N PHE A 727 38.64 3.25 1.06
CA PHE A 727 38.52 3.17 2.52
C PHE A 727 37.15 3.68 2.94
N VAL A 728 36.41 2.87 3.70
CA VAL A 728 35.17 3.24 4.36
C VAL A 728 35.46 3.40 5.85
N LEU A 729 35.00 4.49 6.45
CA LEU A 729 35.10 4.73 7.89
C LEU A 729 33.85 4.17 8.57
N PRO A 730 33.98 3.16 9.46
CA PRO A 730 32.88 2.72 10.32
C PRO A 730 32.36 3.88 11.18
N PRO A 731 31.06 3.92 11.53
CA PRO A 731 30.47 5.00 12.32
C PRO A 731 31.22 5.29 13.64
N SER A 732 31.70 4.24 14.31
CA SER A 732 32.47 4.36 15.55
C SER A 732 33.85 5.00 15.39
N LEU A 733 34.40 5.01 14.16
CA LEU A 733 35.65 5.69 13.82
C LEU A 733 35.40 7.07 13.23
N ASP A 734 34.26 7.26 12.56
CA ASP A 734 33.82 8.55 12.02
C ASP A 734 33.60 9.59 13.15
N ASP A 735 32.90 9.19 14.22
CA ASP A 735 32.72 10.04 15.42
C ASP A 735 34.05 10.48 16.05
N ARG A 736 35.07 9.62 15.98
CA ARG A 736 36.41 9.92 16.50
C ARG A 736 37.18 10.85 15.57
N LEU A 737 37.01 10.68 14.26
CA LEU A 737 37.58 11.56 13.25
C LEU A 737 37.00 12.97 13.36
N GLU A 738 35.68 13.11 13.51
CA GLU A 738 35.04 14.43 13.74
C GLU A 738 35.55 15.09 15.03
N LYS A 739 35.63 14.34 16.13
CA LYS A 739 36.20 14.84 17.39
C LYS A 739 37.65 15.28 17.22
N MET A 740 38.45 14.54 16.46
CA MET A 740 39.84 14.92 16.14
C MET A 740 39.89 16.21 15.30
N VAL A 741 39.02 16.38 14.30
CA VAL A 741 38.95 17.59 13.47
C VAL A 741 38.59 18.81 14.33
N LEU A 742 37.68 18.65 15.30
CA LEU A 742 37.22 19.71 16.20
C LEU A 742 38.26 20.08 17.27
N HIS A 743 38.86 19.08 17.93
CA HIS A 743 39.71 19.29 19.11
C HIS A 743 41.21 19.36 18.77
N LYS A 744 41.61 18.91 17.57
CA LYS A 744 42.98 18.99 17.03
C LYS A 744 44.07 18.38 17.92
N GLU A 745 43.72 17.34 18.68
CA GLU A 745 44.64 16.67 19.60
C GLU A 745 45.51 15.63 18.89
N ALA A 746 46.84 15.80 18.96
CA ALA A 746 47.79 14.91 18.30
C ALA A 746 47.79 13.47 18.85
N ALA A 747 47.46 13.28 20.13
CA ALA A 747 47.38 11.95 20.75
C ALA A 747 46.21 11.14 20.19
N GLU A 748 45.05 11.77 20.01
CA GLU A 748 43.86 11.14 19.44
C GLU A 748 44.07 10.81 17.95
N ALA A 749 44.73 11.71 17.20
CA ALA A 749 45.12 11.45 15.82
C ALA A 749 46.03 10.22 15.68
N LYS A 750 47.02 10.08 16.58
CA LYS A 750 47.92 8.93 16.60
C LYS A 750 47.19 7.63 16.97
N SER A 751 46.29 7.68 17.95
CA SER A 751 45.46 6.53 18.34
C SER A 751 44.56 6.07 17.20
N LEU A 752 43.88 7.01 16.52
CA LEU A 752 43.01 6.70 15.39
C LEU A 752 43.79 6.12 14.20
N ALA A 753 44.96 6.68 13.88
CA ALA A 753 45.83 6.16 12.81
C ALA A 753 46.30 4.72 13.08
N GLN A 754 46.67 4.40 14.33
CA GLN A 754 47.06 3.04 14.72
C GLN A 754 45.90 2.06 14.60
N LEU A 755 44.70 2.49 15.01
CA LEU A 755 43.50 1.66 14.89
C LEU A 755 43.13 1.40 13.43
N LEU A 756 43.13 2.44 12.57
CA LEU A 756 42.88 2.30 11.14
C LEU A 756 43.91 1.36 10.47
N ALA A 757 45.19 1.47 10.83
CA ALA A 757 46.24 0.59 10.32
C ALA A 757 46.02 -0.87 10.74
N GLN A 758 45.64 -1.12 12.00
CA GLN A 758 45.38 -2.47 12.51
C GLN A 758 44.17 -3.10 11.82
N GLU A 759 43.08 -2.35 11.67
CA GLU A 759 41.87 -2.84 11.01
C GLU A 759 42.09 -3.07 9.50
N CYS A 760 42.83 -2.19 8.84
CA CYS A 760 43.24 -2.41 7.44
C CYS A 760 44.10 -3.68 7.28
N PHE A 761 45.03 -3.92 8.23
CA PHE A 761 45.82 -5.14 8.24
C PHE A 761 44.96 -6.40 8.43
N ASN A 762 43.97 -6.34 9.31
CA ASN A 762 43.00 -7.43 9.50
C ASN A 762 42.21 -7.70 8.21
N ASP A 763 41.75 -6.65 7.53
CA ASP A 763 41.05 -6.77 6.25
C ASP A 763 41.94 -7.40 5.16
N PHE A 764 43.23 -7.04 5.07
CA PHE A 764 44.16 -7.72 4.17
C PHE A 764 44.29 -9.21 4.49
N GLY A 765 44.33 -9.59 5.77
CA GLY A 765 44.32 -11.00 6.19
C GLY A 765 43.08 -11.76 5.72
N ARG A 766 41.90 -11.12 5.79
CA ARG A 766 40.63 -11.67 5.30
C ARG A 766 40.60 -11.81 3.78
N ILE A 767 41.08 -10.80 3.06
CA ILE A 767 41.22 -10.85 1.59
C ILE A 767 42.13 -12.03 1.17
N ILE A 768 43.29 -12.19 1.81
CA ILE A 768 44.22 -13.29 1.51
C ILE A 768 43.57 -14.65 1.79
N SER A 769 42.69 -14.72 2.79
CA SER A 769 41.92 -15.93 3.15
C SER A 769 40.73 -16.20 2.22
N GLY A 770 40.50 -15.36 1.21
CA GLY A 770 39.43 -15.52 0.22
C GLY A 770 38.05 -15.05 0.69
N GLU A 771 37.97 -14.30 1.79
CA GLU A 771 36.69 -13.73 2.25
C GLU A 771 36.19 -12.63 1.29
N PRO A 772 34.85 -12.47 1.13
CA PRO A 772 34.28 -11.44 0.26
C PRO A 772 34.51 -10.03 0.81
N PHE A 773 34.56 -9.02 -0.08
CA PHE A 773 34.74 -7.62 0.32
C PHE A 773 33.64 -7.08 1.26
N SER A 774 32.47 -7.72 1.31
CA SER A 774 31.39 -7.39 2.25
C SER A 774 31.67 -7.78 3.71
N SER A 775 32.64 -8.67 3.97
CA SER A 775 33.05 -9.03 5.33
C SER A 775 34.18 -8.13 5.87
N LEU A 776 34.67 -7.18 5.07
CA LEU A 776 35.73 -6.27 5.43
C LEU A 776 35.16 -5.06 6.18
N ARG A 777 35.96 -4.53 7.11
CA ARG A 777 35.51 -3.46 8.01
C ARG A 777 35.84 -2.06 7.51
N ILE A 778 36.97 -1.91 6.81
CA ILE A 778 37.51 -0.64 6.35
C ILE A 778 37.76 -0.65 4.84
N LEU A 779 38.27 -1.74 4.28
CA LEU A 779 38.49 -1.84 2.84
C LEU A 779 37.20 -2.17 2.12
N SER A 780 36.94 -1.43 1.03
CA SER A 780 35.82 -1.68 0.12
C SER A 780 36.34 -1.84 -1.30
N ALA A 781 35.65 -2.67 -2.07
CA ALA A 781 35.83 -2.74 -3.52
C ALA A 781 34.49 -2.39 -4.17
N ALA A 782 34.53 -1.49 -5.13
CA ALA A 782 33.39 -1.13 -5.96
C ALA A 782 33.78 -1.26 -7.44
N SER A 783 32.91 -1.86 -8.25
CA SER A 783 33.04 -1.74 -9.70
C SER A 783 32.49 -0.38 -10.12
N ASP A 784 33.28 0.37 -10.89
CA ASP A 784 32.86 1.61 -11.51
C ASP A 784 32.87 1.47 -13.03
N ILE A 785 32.06 2.29 -13.70
CA ILE A 785 31.97 2.36 -15.16
C ILE A 785 32.50 3.69 -15.69
N TYR A 786 33.22 3.62 -16.81
CA TYR A 786 33.47 4.73 -17.69
C TYR A 786 32.72 4.48 -19.00
N ASN A 787 31.63 5.22 -19.21
CA ASN A 787 30.78 5.09 -20.40
C ASN A 787 30.93 6.31 -21.31
N LYS A 788 31.60 6.11 -22.44
CA LYS A 788 31.68 7.06 -23.56
C LYS A 788 30.84 6.61 -24.77
N GLY A 789 30.32 5.39 -24.73
CA GLY A 789 29.64 4.73 -25.85
C GLY A 789 28.13 4.54 -25.66
N GLN A 790 27.63 3.49 -26.32
CA GLN A 790 26.25 3.04 -26.19
C GLN A 790 26.24 1.75 -25.38
N ALA A 791 25.75 1.82 -24.16
CA ALA A 791 25.69 0.68 -23.25
C ALA A 791 24.28 0.15 -23.11
N LEU A 792 24.14 -1.13 -22.78
CA LEU A 792 22.89 -1.68 -22.27
C LEU A 792 23.15 -2.79 -21.25
N SER A 793 22.16 -3.05 -20.40
CA SER A 793 22.17 -4.19 -19.49
C SER A 793 21.92 -5.51 -20.24
N GLU A 794 22.29 -6.64 -19.64
CA GLU A 794 22.00 -7.96 -20.22
C GLU A 794 20.50 -8.21 -20.38
N GLU A 795 19.66 -7.76 -19.44
CA GLU A 795 18.20 -7.88 -19.54
C GLU A 795 17.67 -7.12 -20.76
N ALA A 796 18.24 -5.94 -21.06
CA ALA A 796 17.91 -5.18 -22.25
C ALA A 796 18.35 -5.92 -23.54
N LEU A 797 19.49 -6.60 -23.52
CA LEU A 797 19.98 -7.37 -24.68
C LEU A 797 19.06 -8.58 -24.95
N GLN A 798 18.69 -9.28 -23.89
CA GLN A 798 17.76 -10.40 -23.97
C GLN A 798 16.38 -9.96 -24.44
N ALA A 799 15.87 -8.83 -23.94
CA ALA A 799 14.62 -8.23 -24.40
C ALA A 799 14.70 -7.88 -25.90
N TYR A 800 15.83 -7.34 -26.36
CA TYR A 800 16.04 -7.02 -27.78
C TYR A 800 16.01 -8.26 -28.66
N MET A 801 16.71 -9.32 -28.26
CA MET A 801 16.67 -10.60 -28.96
C MET A 801 15.25 -11.19 -28.98
N LYS A 802 14.49 -11.02 -27.89
CA LYS A 802 13.10 -11.49 -27.79
C LYS A 802 12.16 -10.71 -28.72
N GLU A 803 12.24 -9.39 -28.77
CA GLU A 803 11.44 -8.56 -29.69
C GLU A 803 11.80 -8.79 -31.17
N GLY A 804 13.07 -9.06 -31.44
CA GLY A 804 13.60 -9.38 -32.76
C GLY A 804 13.40 -10.83 -33.20
N LYS A 805 12.89 -11.70 -32.32
CA LYS A 805 12.67 -13.13 -32.61
C LYS A 805 11.75 -13.29 -33.82
N GLY A 806 12.17 -14.08 -34.79
CA GLY A 806 11.46 -14.30 -36.05
C GLY A 806 11.77 -13.28 -37.17
N ARG A 807 12.47 -12.17 -36.87
CA ARG A 807 12.95 -11.18 -37.85
C ARG A 807 14.48 -11.15 -37.99
N GLY A 808 15.21 -11.56 -36.96
CA GLY A 808 16.67 -11.63 -36.95
C GLY A 808 17.19 -12.99 -36.50
N PHE A 809 18.43 -13.27 -36.87
CA PHE A 809 19.22 -14.38 -36.36
C PHE A 809 20.23 -13.86 -35.33
N PHE A 810 20.30 -14.49 -34.18
CA PHE A 810 21.14 -14.06 -33.06
C PHE A 810 22.09 -15.19 -32.66
N PHE A 811 23.37 -14.89 -32.52
CA PHE A 811 24.34 -15.88 -32.06
C PHE A 811 25.45 -15.26 -31.20
N LYS A 812 25.98 -16.07 -30.29
CA LYS A 812 27.07 -15.71 -29.37
C LYS A 812 28.39 -16.27 -29.89
N ARG A 813 29.47 -15.49 -29.76
CA ARG A 813 30.85 -15.93 -30.00
C ARG A 813 31.74 -15.50 -28.86
N GLU A 814 32.48 -16.45 -28.31
CA GLU A 814 33.60 -16.19 -27.41
C GLU A 814 34.89 -16.42 -28.19
N VAL A 815 35.81 -15.45 -28.15
CA VAL A 815 37.06 -15.47 -28.93
C VAL A 815 38.22 -14.95 -28.11
N GLN A 816 39.34 -15.67 -28.09
CA GLN A 816 40.55 -15.15 -27.47
C GLN A 816 41.15 -14.05 -28.33
N VAL A 817 41.71 -13.01 -27.72
CA VAL A 817 42.33 -11.90 -28.49
C VAL A 817 43.44 -12.38 -29.42
N SER A 818 44.16 -13.44 -29.04
CA SER A 818 45.18 -14.09 -29.87
C SER A 818 44.64 -14.77 -31.12
N GLU A 819 43.34 -15.08 -31.17
CA GLU A 819 42.65 -15.72 -32.31
C GLU A 819 42.07 -14.68 -33.28
N LEU A 820 42.07 -13.40 -32.91
CA LEU A 820 41.66 -12.32 -33.83
C LEU A 820 42.64 -12.18 -35.00
N HIS A 821 42.21 -11.53 -36.08
CA HIS A 821 43.08 -11.35 -37.25
C HIS A 821 44.23 -10.39 -36.89
N LYS A 822 45.42 -10.57 -37.48
CA LYS A 822 46.61 -9.77 -37.12
C LYS A 822 46.37 -8.28 -37.24
N GLU A 823 45.63 -7.83 -38.26
CA GLU A 823 45.26 -6.42 -38.42
C GLU A 823 44.51 -5.85 -37.21
N ILE A 824 43.64 -6.66 -36.58
CA ILE A 824 42.92 -6.25 -35.36
C ILE A 824 43.89 -6.22 -34.17
N GLN A 825 44.76 -7.21 -34.04
CA GLN A 825 45.73 -7.30 -32.94
C GLN A 825 46.78 -6.18 -32.99
N ASP A 826 47.16 -5.75 -34.19
CA ASP A 826 48.16 -4.71 -34.44
C ASP A 826 47.58 -3.31 -34.26
N ALA A 827 46.29 -3.12 -34.59
CA ALA A 827 45.59 -1.83 -34.46
C ALA A 827 45.10 -1.54 -33.03
N PHE A 828 44.72 -2.57 -32.26
CA PHE A 828 44.04 -2.39 -30.98
C PHE A 828 44.74 -3.03 -29.77
N PHE A 829 44.66 -2.33 -28.64
CA PHE A 829 44.97 -2.89 -27.32
C PHE A 829 43.70 -3.39 -26.63
N PHE A 830 43.72 -4.66 -26.22
CA PHE A 830 42.63 -5.28 -25.48
C PHE A 830 43.04 -5.47 -24.02
N PRO A 831 42.36 -4.82 -23.06
CA PRO A 831 42.60 -5.03 -21.63
C PRO A 831 42.12 -6.41 -21.16
N LEU A 832 41.18 -7.02 -21.90
CA LEU A 832 40.63 -8.35 -21.66
C LEU A 832 41.28 -9.36 -22.61
N LYS A 833 41.49 -10.59 -22.13
CA LYS A 833 42.07 -11.68 -22.94
C LYS A 833 41.03 -12.44 -23.78
N LEU A 834 39.78 -12.42 -23.34
CA LEU A 834 38.64 -13.08 -23.96
C LEU A 834 37.59 -12.03 -24.27
N LEU A 835 37.06 -12.07 -25.50
CA LEU A 835 35.94 -11.23 -25.92
C LEU A 835 34.69 -12.09 -26.03
N GLU A 836 33.61 -11.59 -25.46
CA GLU A 836 32.28 -12.17 -25.59
C GLU A 836 31.43 -11.24 -26.47
N LEU A 837 31.04 -11.76 -27.62
CA LEU A 837 30.35 -11.02 -28.67
C LEU A 837 29.00 -11.64 -28.96
N TRP A 838 27.96 -10.82 -29.03
CA TRP A 838 26.67 -11.19 -29.57
C TRP A 838 26.45 -10.51 -30.91
N PHE A 839 26.05 -11.27 -31.91
CA PHE A 839 25.71 -10.78 -33.24
C PHE A 839 24.20 -10.86 -33.43
N ALA A 840 23.59 -9.76 -33.85
CA ALA A 840 22.23 -9.70 -34.33
C ALA A 840 22.25 -9.42 -35.83
N VAL A 841 21.71 -10.36 -36.62
CA VAL A 841 21.73 -10.32 -38.09
C VAL A 841 20.31 -10.27 -38.61
N PHE A 842 19.97 -9.17 -39.27
CA PHE A 842 18.67 -8.95 -39.89
C PHE A 842 18.83 -8.93 -41.40
N ALA A 843 18.02 -9.68 -42.14
CA ALA A 843 18.05 -9.70 -43.60
C ALA A 843 16.81 -8.96 -44.14
N THR A 844 17.03 -7.88 -44.89
CA THR A 844 15.96 -7.16 -45.61
C THR A 844 16.37 -7.06 -47.07
N GLU A 845 15.54 -7.58 -47.99
CA GLU A 845 15.78 -7.53 -49.44
C GLU A 845 17.17 -8.06 -49.88
N GLY A 846 17.69 -9.07 -49.18
CA GLY A 846 19.01 -9.66 -49.47
C GLY A 846 20.21 -8.90 -48.87
N ILE A 847 19.98 -7.75 -48.23
CA ILE A 847 21.02 -7.00 -47.52
C ILE A 847 21.03 -7.42 -46.04
N LYS A 848 22.20 -7.86 -45.56
CA LYS A 848 22.43 -8.20 -44.14
C LYS A 848 22.74 -6.94 -43.35
N TYR A 849 21.92 -6.63 -42.36
CA TYR A 849 22.18 -5.61 -41.35
C TYR A 849 22.68 -6.29 -40.07
N ILE A 850 23.88 -5.91 -39.63
CA ILE A 850 24.58 -6.55 -38.51
C ILE A 850 24.69 -5.57 -37.36
N GLU A 851 24.35 -6.00 -36.15
CA GLU A 851 24.66 -5.34 -34.89
C GLU A 851 25.52 -6.27 -34.04
N VAL A 852 26.53 -5.69 -33.39
CA VAL A 852 27.47 -6.42 -32.55
C VAL A 852 27.42 -5.83 -31.15
N PHE A 853 27.29 -6.69 -30.16
CA PHE A 853 27.30 -6.33 -28.75
C PHE A 853 28.51 -7.00 -28.09
N CYS A 854 29.35 -6.25 -27.40
CA CYS A 854 30.52 -6.78 -26.71
C CYS A 854 30.33 -6.68 -25.20
N LYS A 855 30.55 -7.75 -24.44
CA LYS A 855 30.52 -7.70 -22.98
C LYS A 855 31.63 -6.77 -22.47
N ALA A 856 31.26 -5.71 -21.75
CA ALA A 856 32.19 -4.76 -21.18
C ALA A 856 32.63 -5.16 -19.75
N GLY A 857 31.74 -5.83 -19.00
CA GLY A 857 32.02 -6.31 -17.64
C GLY A 857 30.78 -6.39 -16.76
N GLU A 858 31.00 -6.45 -15.45
CA GLU A 858 29.96 -6.59 -14.43
C GLU A 858 30.12 -5.49 -13.37
N ILE A 859 29.01 -4.80 -13.06
CA ILE A 859 28.98 -3.67 -12.14
C ILE A 859 27.87 -3.82 -11.11
N ILE A 860 28.15 -3.45 -9.86
CA ILE A 860 27.15 -3.25 -8.82
C ILE A 860 27.03 -1.75 -8.64
N PHE A 861 25.91 -1.18 -9.05
CA PHE A 861 25.65 0.24 -8.88
C PHE A 861 25.39 0.57 -7.40
N ARG A 862 26.00 1.64 -6.87
CA ARG A 862 25.75 2.09 -5.49
C ARG A 862 24.26 2.33 -5.25
N GLY A 863 23.68 1.81 -4.18
CA GLY A 863 22.24 1.79 -3.90
C GLY A 863 21.49 0.58 -4.47
N PHE A 864 22.21 -0.39 -5.06
CA PHE A 864 21.72 -1.70 -5.52
C PHE A 864 22.54 -2.85 -4.91
N GLU A 865 23.12 -2.66 -3.73
CA GLU A 865 24.08 -3.60 -3.13
C GLU A 865 23.47 -4.97 -2.79
N SER A 866 22.15 -5.06 -2.66
CA SER A 866 21.39 -6.30 -2.48
C SER A 866 21.05 -7.03 -3.78
N ALA A 867 21.25 -6.40 -4.95
CA ALA A 867 20.96 -6.97 -6.25
C ALA A 867 22.16 -7.75 -6.82
N SER A 868 21.90 -8.66 -7.75
CA SER A 868 22.95 -9.32 -8.53
C SER A 868 23.72 -8.29 -9.36
N PRO A 869 25.03 -8.49 -9.62
CA PRO A 869 25.80 -7.62 -10.49
C PRO A 869 25.13 -7.46 -11.86
N THR A 870 24.98 -6.22 -12.32
CA THR A 870 24.49 -5.92 -13.67
C THR A 870 25.60 -6.23 -14.68
N VAL A 871 25.32 -7.13 -15.61
CA VAL A 871 26.19 -7.38 -16.77
C VAL A 871 25.94 -6.29 -17.81
N VAL A 872 27.00 -5.65 -18.29
CA VAL A 872 26.92 -4.54 -19.25
C VAL A 872 27.52 -4.94 -20.59
N TYR A 873 26.79 -4.64 -21.66
CA TYR A 873 27.22 -4.78 -23.04
C TYR A 873 27.36 -3.42 -23.72
N GLU A 874 28.40 -3.26 -24.53
CA GLU A 874 28.55 -2.15 -25.46
C GLU A 874 27.94 -2.52 -26.82
N ILE A 875 27.13 -1.62 -27.39
CA ILE A 875 26.74 -1.66 -28.80
C ILE A 875 27.93 -1.15 -29.62
N VAL A 876 28.62 -2.06 -30.31
CA VAL A 876 29.82 -1.73 -31.07
C VAL A 876 29.46 -0.81 -32.24
N ASN A 877 30.16 0.32 -32.33
CA ASN A 877 29.91 1.31 -33.37
C ASN A 877 30.15 0.76 -34.78
N LYS A 878 29.14 0.81 -35.65
CA LYS A 878 29.27 0.38 -37.05
C LYS A 878 30.28 1.18 -37.86
N ASP A 879 30.51 2.42 -37.46
CA ASP A 879 31.49 3.29 -38.10
C ASP A 879 32.92 3.04 -37.61
N SER A 880 33.12 2.32 -36.48
CA SER A 880 34.45 2.12 -35.93
C SER A 880 35.29 1.19 -36.80
N GLU A 881 36.60 1.43 -36.77
CA GLU A 881 37.57 0.58 -37.44
C GLU A 881 37.53 -0.86 -36.89
N PHE A 882 37.31 -1.01 -35.58
CA PHE A 882 37.16 -2.33 -34.95
C PHE A 882 35.98 -3.13 -35.54
N PHE A 883 34.80 -2.51 -35.65
CA PHE A 883 33.64 -3.18 -36.26
C PHE A 883 33.91 -3.60 -37.70
N LYS A 884 34.48 -2.69 -38.51
CA LYS A 884 34.78 -2.95 -39.92
C LYS A 884 35.77 -4.10 -40.09
N LEU A 885 36.86 -4.11 -39.32
CA LEU A 885 37.85 -5.17 -39.37
C LEU A 885 37.31 -6.51 -38.84
N LEU A 886 36.47 -6.48 -37.81
CA LEU A 886 35.81 -7.67 -37.26
C LEU A 886 34.86 -8.29 -38.29
N VAL A 887 34.02 -7.48 -38.92
CA VAL A 887 33.09 -7.94 -39.96
C VAL A 887 33.84 -8.43 -41.19
N HIS A 888 34.86 -7.71 -41.65
CA HIS A 888 35.63 -8.07 -42.82
C HIS A 888 36.38 -9.40 -42.67
N ASN A 889 37.00 -9.64 -41.51
CA ASN A 889 37.91 -10.77 -41.32
C ASN A 889 37.27 -12.01 -40.68
N HIS A 890 36.17 -11.87 -39.94
CA HIS A 890 35.63 -12.98 -39.11
C HIS A 890 34.14 -13.28 -39.29
N PHE A 891 33.32 -12.27 -39.64
CA PHE A 891 31.86 -12.41 -39.54
C PHE A 891 31.28 -13.52 -40.42
N ASP A 892 31.64 -13.59 -41.70
CA ASP A 892 31.03 -14.57 -42.61
C ASP A 892 31.29 -16.02 -42.15
N THR A 893 32.54 -16.31 -41.74
CA THR A 893 32.91 -17.63 -41.18
C THR A 893 32.13 -17.96 -39.91
N TRP A 894 32.06 -17.03 -38.94
CA TRP A 894 31.34 -17.28 -37.69
C TRP A 894 29.82 -17.37 -37.89
N TYR A 895 29.28 -16.62 -38.85
CA TYR A 895 27.87 -16.67 -39.21
C TYR A 895 27.50 -18.02 -39.82
N GLU A 896 28.28 -18.53 -40.76
CA GLU A 896 28.07 -19.87 -41.35
C GLU A 896 28.18 -20.97 -40.29
N GLU A 897 29.20 -20.92 -39.42
CA GLU A 897 29.34 -21.86 -38.30
C GLU A 897 28.12 -21.85 -37.36
N ALA A 898 27.56 -20.67 -37.10
CA ALA A 898 26.40 -20.51 -36.24
C ALA A 898 25.10 -20.97 -36.90
N GLN A 899 24.95 -20.80 -38.23
CA GLN A 899 23.78 -21.29 -38.97
C GLN A 899 23.75 -22.82 -39.11
N ASN A 900 24.92 -23.46 -39.06
CA ASN A 900 25.07 -24.92 -39.19
C ASN A 900 24.98 -25.65 -37.83
N LYS A 901 24.80 -24.95 -36.72
CA LYS A 901 24.53 -25.48 -35.38
C LYS A 901 23.06 -25.32 -35.03
#